data_AF-A0A7J6N402-F1
#
_entry.id   AF-A0A7J6N402-F1
#
_cell.length_a   1.000
_cell.length_b   1.000
_cell.length_c   1.000
_cell.angle_alpha   90.00
_cell.angle_beta   90.00
_cell.angle_gamma   90.00
#
_symmetry.space_group_name_H-M   'P 1'
#
loop_
_entity.id
_entity.type
_entity.pdbx_description
1 polymer ?
#
loop_
_entity_poly.entity_id
_entity_poly.type
_entity_poly.pdbx_seq_one_letter_code
_entity_poly.pdbx_strand_id
1 'polypeptide(L)'
;MVFGKLFGLHGQQYSYRGFYTLLCASYIGESLFFNVVALIILWLMGRYLVYPEFPKKGKNKKLEWLWIVGIVVINFLLALLIIGLFCVFGAFTFGDYAGWIYFVCMPVVYLCFLISVFFLRRSICFEWAFGFLIYTAAFQAWFLIQIPTMFNYVYQYLTWLIGIAASLPIMAAVWHSFACYWPTKTLIKKWWFWLAEVFTLAFGIFITYCVAGTCIAPYNPMEKGWWIQLEQSLFWSSRMFRTFTSSARFCPPDQLEPCHVYLTPGQNMTDSMFVNVHMGSNTQSVKVHYNMQGGPEIGVIEADEFEVPMLDWRDQRNVYAAFLSDLTPGGVVEFTLESDRKHFDEVYSFRTANLTGTVHFTDGGDAGTSTYVQEVNSHVGEYDPLFAVDAGDVAYDNGLFTCGCVWDSFLSNYETIKTSDGHLVPLIVTLGNHDVGANHNNKGAIAAFMDPKQCNDHSLYNARPPIMAYFPFEAVNGHAKPVCERSPNHVHYAGKALTYWALDSLYGTDDPMVVVNFVNERIGNYSDVVNHVAGYHVPMYPNDGLTLETPMTQPMRDYWPQMIFDKYHFKVCFGHHAHVLKRTMPMTNNTVAEGGVLYVGDGKWGTTGALLPTLDSLVFGPPFVTSGIDYHVWHGTAEDDGHFKVIAVDRYGKVVDSTDNYETGEWPM
;
A
#
# COMPACT_ATOMS: atom_id res chain seq x y z
N MET A 1 11.96 -14.82 10.78
CA MET A 1 13.13 -15.12 9.93
C MET A 1 14.41 -15.07 10.75
N VAL A 2 15.37 -15.97 10.51
CA VAL A 2 16.57 -16.13 11.36
C VAL A 2 17.67 -15.09 11.08
N PHE A 3 17.70 -14.50 9.88
CA PHE A 3 18.50 -13.29 9.60
C PHE A 3 18.16 -12.12 10.53
N GLY A 4 16.90 -12.07 10.99
CA GLY A 4 16.43 -11.20 12.06
C GLY A 4 17.30 -11.31 13.33
N LYS A 5 17.59 -12.54 13.76
CA LYS A 5 18.30 -12.83 15.01
C LYS A 5 19.79 -12.50 14.97
N LEU A 6 20.43 -12.68 13.83
CA LEU A 6 21.88 -12.50 13.66
C LEU A 6 22.29 -11.02 13.56
N PHE A 7 21.41 -10.16 13.07
CA PHE A 7 21.66 -8.70 12.94
C PHE A 7 20.89 -7.84 13.96
N GLY A 8 20.27 -8.45 14.98
CA GLY A 8 19.48 -7.72 15.99
C GLY A 8 18.11 -7.22 15.52
N LEU A 9 17.61 -7.71 14.38
CA LEU A 9 16.32 -7.43 13.75
C LEU A 9 15.21 -8.44 14.16
N HIS A 10 15.40 -9.22 15.24
CA HIS A 10 14.42 -10.23 15.66
C HIS A 10 13.23 -9.55 16.34
N GLY A 11 12.03 -9.75 15.80
CA GLY A 11 10.81 -9.04 16.22
C GLY A 11 10.43 -7.86 15.32
N GLN A 12 11.27 -7.51 14.35
CA GLN A 12 10.90 -6.53 13.33
C GLN A 12 10.13 -7.23 12.22
N GLN A 13 8.84 -6.94 12.16
CA GLN A 13 8.06 -7.14 10.96
C GLN A 13 8.29 -5.91 10.05
N TYR A 14 8.26 -6.09 8.73
CA TYR A 14 8.71 -5.08 7.76
C TYR A 14 7.53 -4.43 7.03
N SER A 15 7.46 -3.10 6.93
CA SER A 15 6.49 -2.45 6.04
C SER A 15 6.59 -3.03 4.63
N TYR A 16 5.59 -2.88 3.78
CA TYR A 16 5.63 -3.31 2.39
C TYR A 16 6.89 -2.79 1.69
N ARG A 17 7.27 -1.52 1.93
CA ARG A 17 8.57 -0.96 1.51
C ARG A 17 9.77 -1.80 1.96
N GLY A 18 9.85 -2.11 3.26
CA GLY A 18 10.92 -2.92 3.83
C GLY A 18 10.90 -4.37 3.35
N PHE A 19 9.71 -4.95 3.18
CA PHE A 19 9.48 -6.29 2.68
C PHE A 19 9.98 -6.42 1.23
N TYR A 20 9.56 -5.54 0.32
CA TYR A 20 10.01 -5.56 -1.07
C TYR A 20 11.53 -5.31 -1.18
N THR A 21 12.07 -4.43 -0.34
CA THR A 21 13.52 -4.18 -0.26
C THR A 21 14.27 -5.43 0.14
N LEU A 22 13.82 -6.09 1.21
CA LEU A 22 14.45 -7.31 1.71
C LEU A 22 14.29 -8.47 0.72
N LEU A 23 13.12 -8.61 0.10
CA LEU A 23 12.84 -9.62 -0.93
C LEU A 23 13.80 -9.46 -2.13
N CYS A 24 13.95 -8.24 -2.65
CA CYS A 24 14.90 -7.96 -3.73
C CYS A 24 16.36 -8.23 -3.30
N ALA A 25 16.74 -7.75 -2.11
CA ALA A 25 18.11 -7.86 -1.62
C ALA A 25 18.50 -9.31 -1.31
N SER A 26 17.59 -10.10 -0.77
CA SER A 26 17.83 -11.51 -0.43
C SER A 26 17.97 -12.36 -1.68
N TYR A 27 17.00 -12.31 -2.61
CA TYR A 27 17.03 -13.09 -3.84
C TYR A 27 18.32 -12.84 -4.66
N ILE A 28 18.72 -11.58 -4.76
CA ILE A 28 19.87 -11.17 -5.59
C ILE A 28 21.18 -11.31 -4.83
N GLY A 29 21.19 -11.01 -3.53
CA GLY A 29 22.35 -11.18 -2.66
C GLY A 29 22.79 -12.62 -2.56
N GLU A 30 21.83 -13.53 -2.45
CA GLU A 30 22.08 -14.96 -2.45
C GLU A 30 22.61 -15.43 -3.81
N SER A 31 21.98 -15.03 -4.92
CA SER A 31 22.47 -15.40 -6.25
C SER A 31 23.89 -14.86 -6.54
N LEU A 32 24.19 -13.64 -6.07
CA LEU A 32 25.53 -13.05 -6.13
C LEU A 32 26.55 -13.88 -5.35
N PHE A 33 26.21 -14.24 -4.10
CA PHE A 33 27.07 -15.07 -3.27
C PHE A 33 27.44 -16.37 -4.00
N PHE A 34 26.47 -17.05 -4.61
CA PHE A 34 26.74 -18.29 -5.33
C PHE A 34 27.52 -18.11 -6.62
N ASN A 35 27.28 -17.04 -7.37
CA ASN A 35 28.12 -16.72 -8.52
C ASN A 35 29.57 -16.45 -8.09
N VAL A 36 29.79 -15.72 -6.99
CA VAL A 36 31.13 -15.48 -6.45
C VAL A 36 31.79 -16.78 -5.98
N VAL A 37 31.07 -17.64 -5.25
CA VAL A 37 31.58 -18.96 -4.83
C VAL A 37 31.92 -19.83 -6.05
N ALA A 38 31.05 -19.89 -7.06
CA ALA A 38 31.31 -20.61 -8.30
C ALA A 38 32.55 -20.07 -9.03
N LEU A 39 32.71 -18.75 -9.11
CA LEU A 39 33.90 -18.11 -9.68
C LEU A 39 35.17 -18.45 -8.91
N ILE A 40 35.14 -18.42 -7.57
CA ILE A 40 36.27 -18.81 -6.72
C ILE A 40 36.62 -20.28 -6.96
N ILE A 41 35.63 -21.17 -7.00
CA ILE A 41 35.85 -22.59 -7.26
C ILE A 41 36.47 -22.80 -8.64
N LEU A 42 35.88 -22.23 -9.69
CA LEU A 42 36.42 -22.34 -11.05
C LEU A 42 37.82 -21.75 -11.18
N TRP A 43 38.10 -20.64 -10.49
CA TRP A 43 39.41 -20.03 -10.44
C TRP A 43 40.44 -20.89 -9.69
N LEU A 44 40.07 -21.45 -8.52
CA LEU A 44 40.91 -22.40 -7.78
C LEU A 44 41.15 -23.67 -8.59
N MET A 45 40.13 -24.14 -9.33
CA MET A 45 40.24 -25.27 -10.24
C MET A 45 41.16 -24.95 -11.44
N GLY A 46 41.12 -23.73 -11.96
CA GLY A 46 42.05 -23.28 -13.00
C GLY A 46 43.49 -23.11 -12.50
N ARG A 47 43.68 -22.70 -11.24
CA ARG A 47 44.98 -22.31 -10.67
C ARG A 47 45.71 -23.41 -9.90
N TYR A 48 44.99 -24.22 -9.13
CA TYR A 48 45.57 -25.20 -8.20
C TYR A 48 45.23 -26.65 -8.53
N LEU A 49 44.17 -26.91 -9.29
CA LEU A 49 44.01 -28.18 -9.98
C LEU A 49 44.93 -28.20 -11.21
N VAL A 50 46.23 -28.24 -10.90
CA VAL A 50 47.24 -28.80 -11.79
C VAL A 50 46.70 -30.16 -12.22
N TYR A 51 46.42 -30.32 -13.52
CA TYR A 51 46.45 -31.67 -14.08
C TYR A 51 47.82 -32.23 -13.69
N PRO A 52 47.93 -33.39 -13.03
CA PRO A 52 49.13 -34.15 -13.30
C PRO A 52 49.13 -34.28 -14.82
N GLU A 53 50.23 -33.92 -15.49
CA GLU A 53 50.48 -34.53 -16.80
C GLU A 53 50.11 -36.00 -16.62
N PHE A 54 49.20 -36.52 -17.45
CA PHE A 54 48.87 -37.94 -17.44
C PHE A 54 50.19 -38.67 -17.27
N PRO A 55 50.38 -39.53 -16.24
CA PRO A 55 51.66 -40.18 -16.04
C PRO A 55 52.06 -40.76 -17.39
N LYS A 56 53.18 -40.27 -17.95
CA LYS A 56 53.61 -40.64 -19.30
C LYS A 56 53.47 -42.15 -19.41
N LYS A 57 52.65 -42.58 -20.38
CA LYS A 57 52.23 -43.98 -20.65
C LYS A 57 53.17 -44.99 -19.99
N GLY A 58 52.77 -45.60 -18.86
CA GLY A 58 53.58 -46.67 -18.25
C GLY A 58 53.60 -46.87 -16.73
N LYS A 59 52.79 -46.19 -15.90
CA LYS A 59 52.73 -46.49 -14.44
C LYS A 59 51.37 -47.01 -13.97
N ASN A 60 51.47 -47.94 -13.02
CA ASN A 60 50.46 -48.74 -12.30
C ASN A 60 49.00 -48.23 -12.33
N LYS A 61 48.12 -48.97 -13.04
CA LYS A 61 46.67 -48.72 -13.16
C LYS A 61 45.96 -48.48 -11.82
N LYS A 62 46.45 -49.08 -10.72
CA LYS A 62 45.88 -48.92 -9.38
C LYS A 62 46.04 -47.48 -8.85
N LEU A 63 47.15 -46.83 -9.17
CA LEU A 63 47.43 -45.45 -8.75
C LEU A 63 46.58 -44.45 -9.54
N GLU A 64 46.36 -44.70 -10.84
CA GLU A 64 45.43 -43.92 -11.68
C GLU A 64 43.99 -44.02 -11.15
N TRP A 65 43.54 -45.23 -10.79
CA TRP A 65 42.19 -45.45 -10.26
C TRP A 65 41.98 -44.74 -8.92
N LEU A 66 42.94 -44.84 -7.98
CA LEU A 66 42.89 -44.15 -6.70
C LEU A 66 42.88 -42.62 -6.86
N TRP A 67 43.61 -42.10 -7.84
CA TRP A 67 43.61 -40.66 -8.18
C TRP A 67 42.27 -40.17 -8.71
N ILE A 68 41.64 -40.93 -9.63
CA ILE A 68 40.31 -40.59 -10.16
C ILE A 68 39.26 -40.60 -9.03
N VAL A 69 39.29 -41.62 -8.17
CA VAL A 69 38.39 -41.71 -7.01
C VAL A 69 38.57 -40.53 -6.06
N GLY A 70 39.81 -40.14 -5.75
CA GLY A 70 40.07 -39.01 -4.86
C GLY A 70 39.48 -37.68 -5.36
N ILE A 71 39.57 -37.42 -6.66
CA ILE A 71 38.97 -36.22 -7.28
C ILE A 71 37.44 -36.27 -7.23
N VAL A 72 36.85 -37.43 -7.54
CA VAL A 72 35.39 -37.63 -7.47
C VAL A 72 34.89 -37.41 -6.03
N VAL A 73 35.61 -37.92 -5.03
CA VAL A 73 35.24 -37.76 -3.61
C VAL A 73 35.36 -36.30 -3.15
N ILE A 74 36.43 -35.58 -3.51
CA ILE A 74 36.58 -34.16 -3.13
C ILE A 74 35.48 -33.30 -3.77
N ASN A 75 35.19 -33.52 -5.05
CA ASN A 75 34.11 -32.81 -5.74
C ASN A 75 32.73 -33.14 -5.15
N PHE A 76 32.50 -34.40 -4.77
CA PHE A 76 31.27 -34.82 -4.09
C PHE A 76 31.12 -34.15 -2.72
N LEU A 77 32.18 -34.04 -1.94
CA LEU A 77 32.16 -33.36 -0.64
C LEU A 77 31.94 -31.85 -0.77
N LEU A 78 32.55 -31.19 -1.76
CA LEU A 78 32.30 -29.78 -2.06
C LEU A 78 30.85 -29.54 -2.52
N ALA A 79 30.29 -30.45 -3.32
CA ALA A 79 28.90 -30.39 -3.73
C ALA A 79 27.94 -30.52 -2.53
N LEU A 80 28.21 -31.47 -1.62
CA LEU A 80 27.43 -31.63 -0.39
C LEU A 80 27.53 -30.41 0.53
N LEU A 81 28.70 -29.76 0.61
CA LEU A 81 28.88 -28.53 1.38
C LEU A 81 28.06 -27.37 0.79
N ILE A 82 28.06 -27.20 -0.53
CA ILE A 82 27.26 -26.18 -1.22
C ILE A 82 25.77 -26.44 -1.00
N ILE A 83 25.29 -27.67 -1.22
CA ILE A 83 23.89 -28.06 -0.96
C ILE A 83 23.52 -27.80 0.51
N GLY A 84 24.39 -28.15 1.46
CA GLY A 84 24.18 -27.89 2.88
C GLY A 84 24.06 -26.39 3.19
N LEU A 85 24.94 -25.55 2.64
CA LEU A 85 24.88 -24.09 2.81
C LEU A 85 23.59 -23.51 2.21
N PHE A 86 23.18 -23.96 1.01
CA PHE A 86 21.91 -23.57 0.39
C PHE A 86 20.69 -23.94 1.23
N CYS A 87 20.61 -25.18 1.72
CA CYS A 87 19.51 -25.62 2.58
C CYS A 87 19.44 -24.80 3.87
N VAL A 88 20.61 -24.47 4.45
CA VAL A 88 20.70 -23.67 5.68
C VAL A 88 20.27 -22.21 5.42
N PHE A 89 20.79 -21.54 4.38
CA PHE A 89 20.44 -20.15 4.06
C PHE A 89 19.00 -19.98 3.53
N GLY A 90 18.50 -20.91 2.71
CA GLY A 90 17.12 -20.90 2.22
C GLY A 90 16.11 -21.11 3.34
N ALA A 91 16.35 -22.07 4.24
CA ALA A 91 15.53 -22.28 5.45
C ALA A 91 15.48 -21.03 6.36
N PHE A 92 16.56 -20.24 6.39
CA PHE A 92 16.65 -19.05 7.22
C PHE A 92 15.91 -17.83 6.68
N THR A 93 15.65 -17.78 5.37
CA THR A 93 15.23 -16.55 4.68
C THR A 93 13.74 -16.52 4.33
N PHE A 94 13.13 -17.62 3.85
CA PHE A 94 11.79 -17.53 3.23
C PHE A 94 10.67 -18.36 3.85
N GLY A 95 10.94 -19.55 4.42
CA GLY A 95 9.93 -20.33 5.16
C GLY A 95 8.70 -20.82 4.37
N ASP A 96 8.38 -20.30 3.18
CA ASP A 96 7.24 -20.66 2.36
C ASP A 96 7.57 -21.62 1.20
N TYR A 97 6.53 -22.31 0.72
CA TYR A 97 6.64 -23.42 -0.23
C TYR A 97 7.14 -23.01 -1.63
N ALA A 98 6.80 -21.81 -2.11
CA ALA A 98 7.21 -21.32 -3.42
C ALA A 98 8.70 -20.92 -3.43
N GLY A 99 9.17 -20.31 -2.34
CA GLY A 99 10.58 -20.12 -2.07
C GLY A 99 11.32 -21.47 -2.08
N TRP A 100 10.81 -22.48 -1.35
CA TRP A 100 11.45 -23.79 -1.27
C TRP A 100 11.70 -24.44 -2.65
N ILE A 101 10.79 -24.31 -3.62
CA ILE A 101 10.99 -24.83 -4.98
C ILE A 101 12.18 -24.13 -5.65
N TYR A 102 12.23 -22.80 -5.60
CA TYR A 102 13.35 -22.04 -6.12
C TYR A 102 14.68 -22.44 -5.43
N PHE A 103 14.66 -22.63 -4.11
CA PHE A 103 15.84 -22.99 -3.30
C PHE A 103 16.31 -24.43 -3.43
N VAL A 104 15.45 -25.37 -3.82
CA VAL A 104 15.86 -26.75 -4.13
C VAL A 104 16.40 -26.82 -5.55
N CYS A 105 15.75 -26.14 -6.50
CA CYS A 105 16.13 -26.23 -7.91
C CYS A 105 17.40 -25.46 -8.24
N MET A 106 17.61 -24.25 -7.71
CA MET A 106 18.79 -23.44 -8.02
C MET A 106 20.14 -24.11 -7.69
N PRO A 107 20.38 -24.65 -6.48
CA PRO A 107 21.62 -25.36 -6.17
C PRO A 107 21.87 -26.56 -7.09
N VAL A 108 20.82 -27.31 -7.43
CA VAL A 108 20.92 -28.44 -8.37
C VAL A 108 21.32 -27.94 -9.76
N VAL A 109 20.73 -26.83 -10.23
CA VAL A 109 21.11 -26.20 -11.50
C VAL A 109 22.56 -25.70 -11.47
N TYR A 110 22.99 -25.02 -10.40
CA TYR A 110 24.37 -24.57 -10.23
C TYR A 110 25.36 -25.73 -10.14
N LEU A 111 24.99 -26.83 -9.46
CA LEU A 111 25.79 -28.04 -9.39
C LEU A 111 25.91 -28.70 -10.76
N CYS A 112 24.80 -28.88 -11.47
CA CYS A 112 24.79 -29.39 -12.84
C CYS A 112 25.63 -28.52 -13.76
N PHE A 113 25.56 -27.20 -13.62
CA PHE A 113 26.37 -26.25 -14.36
C PHE A 113 27.87 -26.41 -14.04
N LEU A 114 28.26 -26.41 -12.77
CA LEU A 114 29.66 -26.60 -12.34
C LEU A 114 30.24 -27.95 -12.81
N ILE A 115 29.46 -29.03 -12.70
CA ILE A 115 29.83 -30.36 -13.21
C ILE A 115 30.00 -30.32 -14.73
N SER A 116 29.08 -29.69 -15.45
CA SER A 116 29.15 -29.57 -16.92
C SER A 116 30.37 -28.77 -17.35
N VAL A 117 30.64 -27.64 -16.69
CA VAL A 117 31.79 -26.76 -16.95
C VAL A 117 33.11 -27.49 -16.62
N PHE A 118 33.15 -28.33 -15.58
CA PHE A 118 34.31 -29.17 -15.26
C PHE A 118 34.66 -30.12 -16.41
N PHE A 119 33.66 -30.79 -17.00
CA PHE A 119 33.87 -31.68 -18.14
C PHE A 119 34.21 -30.92 -19.43
N LEU A 120 33.81 -29.66 -19.55
CA LEU A 120 34.06 -28.79 -20.70
C LEU A 120 35.33 -27.92 -20.57
N ARG A 121 36.15 -28.10 -19.52
CA ARG A 121 37.27 -27.20 -19.14
C ARG A 121 38.41 -27.00 -20.15
N ARG A 122 38.47 -27.78 -21.24
CA ARG A 122 39.42 -27.61 -22.35
C ARG A 122 38.78 -27.12 -23.64
N SER A 123 37.50 -26.77 -23.58
CA SER A 123 36.74 -26.25 -24.70
C SER A 123 36.54 -24.74 -24.56
N ILE A 124 36.27 -24.10 -25.69
CA ILE A 124 35.83 -22.70 -25.74
C ILE A 124 34.64 -22.45 -24.79
N CYS A 125 33.80 -23.47 -24.54
CA CYS A 125 32.67 -23.39 -23.63
C CYS A 125 33.04 -23.07 -22.17
N PHE A 126 34.26 -23.38 -21.72
CA PHE A 126 34.71 -23.02 -20.36
C PHE A 126 34.93 -21.51 -20.21
N GLU A 127 35.63 -20.89 -21.17
CA GLU A 127 35.86 -19.44 -21.19
C GLU A 127 34.54 -18.67 -21.29
N TRP A 128 33.61 -19.16 -22.12
CA TRP A 128 32.26 -18.60 -22.19
C TRP A 128 31.49 -18.72 -20.88
N ALA A 129 31.52 -19.89 -20.23
CA ALA A 129 30.85 -20.12 -18.95
C ALA A 129 31.44 -19.26 -17.82
N PHE A 130 32.77 -19.12 -17.77
CA PHE A 130 33.46 -18.29 -16.79
C PHE A 130 33.17 -16.80 -17.02
N GLY A 131 33.24 -16.34 -18.27
CA GLY A 131 32.86 -14.97 -18.63
C GLY A 131 31.40 -14.66 -18.29
N PHE A 132 30.48 -15.57 -18.61
CA PHE A 132 29.06 -15.44 -18.26
C PHE A 132 28.88 -15.26 -16.75
N LEU A 133 29.52 -16.09 -15.92
CA LEU A 133 29.44 -15.97 -14.45
C LEU A 133 30.00 -14.64 -13.92
N ILE A 134 31.05 -14.10 -14.53
CA ILE A 134 31.59 -12.78 -14.16
C ILE A 134 30.55 -11.71 -14.44
N TYR A 135 29.92 -11.72 -15.61
CA TYR A 135 28.89 -10.76 -15.97
C TYR A 135 27.62 -10.90 -15.11
N THR A 136 27.20 -12.12 -14.78
CA THR A 136 26.04 -12.32 -13.89
C THR A 136 26.34 -11.84 -12.47
N ALA A 137 27.53 -12.13 -11.92
CA ALA A 137 27.96 -11.61 -10.63
C ALA A 137 28.02 -10.07 -10.64
N ALA A 138 28.61 -9.48 -11.68
CA ALA A 138 28.69 -8.04 -11.83
C ALA A 138 27.30 -7.39 -11.92
N PHE A 139 26.38 -7.97 -12.67
CA PHE A 139 25.01 -7.48 -12.78
C PHE A 139 24.23 -7.59 -11.46
N GLN A 140 24.40 -8.67 -10.71
CA GLN A 140 23.75 -8.84 -9.41
C GLN A 140 24.33 -7.88 -8.36
N ALA A 141 25.65 -7.65 -8.39
CA ALA A 141 26.29 -6.64 -7.55
C ALA A 141 25.78 -5.23 -7.90
N TRP A 142 25.67 -4.90 -9.20
CA TRP A 142 25.04 -3.66 -9.66
C TRP A 142 23.62 -3.52 -9.10
N PHE A 143 22.79 -4.58 -9.22
CA PHE A 143 21.41 -4.53 -8.75
C PHE A 143 21.35 -4.30 -7.23
N LEU A 144 22.15 -5.00 -6.43
CA LEU A 144 22.16 -4.81 -4.96
C LEU A 144 22.51 -3.38 -4.55
N ILE A 145 23.51 -2.78 -5.19
CA ILE A 145 23.98 -1.43 -4.86
C ILE A 145 22.88 -0.38 -5.14
N GLN A 146 22.03 -0.59 -6.15
CA GLN A 146 20.97 0.36 -6.50
C GLN A 146 19.66 0.19 -5.74
N ILE A 147 19.41 -0.91 -5.03
CA ILE A 147 18.14 -1.15 -4.30
C ILE A 147 17.68 0.06 -3.46
N PRO A 148 18.56 0.77 -2.74
CA PRO A 148 18.15 1.96 -1.98
C PRO A 148 17.47 3.05 -2.83
N THR A 149 17.83 3.17 -4.12
CA THR A 149 17.19 4.12 -5.05
C THR A 149 15.83 3.65 -5.55
N MET A 150 15.59 2.33 -5.60
CA MET A 150 14.28 1.78 -5.99
C MET A 150 13.22 2.22 -4.99
N PHE A 151 13.49 2.10 -3.69
CA PHE A 151 12.52 2.40 -2.64
C PHE A 151 12.81 3.71 -1.91
N ASN A 152 13.42 4.70 -2.58
CA ASN A 152 13.68 6.06 -2.05
C ASN A 152 14.31 6.11 -0.64
N TYR A 153 15.19 5.17 -0.28
CA TYR A 153 16.03 5.26 0.93
C TYR A 153 17.16 6.30 0.78
N VAL A 154 17.30 6.85 -0.41
CA VAL A 154 18.28 7.88 -0.76
C VAL A 154 17.53 9.00 -1.47
N TYR A 155 17.95 10.25 -1.24
CA TYR A 155 17.38 11.41 -1.91
C TYR A 155 17.44 11.27 -3.43
N GLN A 156 16.37 11.69 -4.11
CA GLN A 156 16.18 11.49 -5.55
C GLN A 156 17.31 12.10 -6.39
N TYR A 157 17.84 13.26 -5.98
CA TYR A 157 18.95 13.94 -6.68
C TYR A 157 20.31 13.22 -6.54
N LEU A 158 20.43 12.23 -5.65
CA LEU A 158 21.64 11.39 -5.49
C LEU A 158 21.57 10.08 -6.29
N THR A 159 20.46 9.81 -7.01
CA THR A 159 20.27 8.58 -7.79
C THR A 159 21.42 8.31 -8.76
N TRP A 160 21.95 9.35 -9.42
CA TRP A 160 23.07 9.21 -10.35
C TRP A 160 24.38 8.78 -9.69
N LEU A 161 24.65 9.21 -8.44
CA LEU A 161 25.83 8.79 -7.69
C LEU A 161 25.77 7.30 -7.36
N ILE A 162 24.59 6.84 -6.95
CA ILE A 162 24.36 5.41 -6.74
C ILE A 162 24.47 4.65 -8.06
N GLY A 163 23.97 5.19 -9.17
CA GLY A 163 24.15 4.62 -10.51
C GLY A 163 25.63 4.48 -10.90
N ILE A 164 26.48 5.47 -10.60
CA ILE A 164 27.94 5.38 -10.80
C ILE A 164 28.51 4.24 -9.96
N ALA A 165 28.22 4.22 -8.66
CA ALA A 165 28.73 3.19 -7.75
C ALA A 165 28.28 1.79 -8.16
N ALA A 166 27.01 1.63 -8.52
CA ALA A 166 26.42 0.39 -8.99
C ALA A 166 27.06 -0.08 -10.30
N SER A 167 27.53 0.83 -11.16
CA SER A 167 28.14 0.48 -12.45
C SER A 167 29.56 -0.11 -12.34
N LEU A 168 30.27 0.15 -11.23
CA LEU A 168 31.67 -0.27 -11.05
C LEU A 168 31.90 -1.79 -11.21
N PRO A 169 31.04 -2.70 -10.71
CA PRO A 169 31.19 -4.14 -10.95
C PRO A 169 31.07 -4.51 -12.43
N ILE A 170 30.16 -3.89 -13.18
CA ILE A 170 29.96 -4.16 -14.61
C ILE A 170 31.15 -3.61 -15.41
N MET A 171 31.63 -2.42 -15.08
CA MET A 171 32.86 -1.86 -15.62
C MET A 171 34.06 -2.78 -15.38
N ALA A 172 34.21 -3.32 -14.16
CA ALA A 172 35.24 -4.30 -13.86
C ALA A 172 35.13 -5.59 -14.71
N ALA A 173 33.91 -6.06 -14.98
CA ALA A 173 33.67 -7.21 -15.85
C ALA A 173 34.03 -6.93 -17.32
N VAL A 174 33.72 -5.75 -17.83
CA VAL A 174 34.11 -5.28 -19.17
C VAL A 174 35.63 -5.16 -19.27
N TRP A 175 36.26 -4.51 -18.29
CA TRP A 175 37.71 -4.42 -18.18
C TRP A 175 38.36 -5.81 -18.21
N HIS A 176 37.86 -6.75 -17.40
CA HIS A 176 38.35 -8.12 -17.35
C HIS A 176 38.33 -8.77 -18.73
N SER A 177 37.21 -8.66 -19.44
CA SER A 177 37.04 -9.24 -20.78
C SER A 177 38.06 -8.70 -21.80
N PHE A 178 38.38 -7.41 -21.75
CA PHE A 178 39.44 -6.84 -22.59
C PHE A 178 40.85 -7.25 -22.13
N ALA A 179 41.08 -7.35 -20.82
CA ALA A 179 42.36 -7.71 -20.23
C ALA A 179 42.79 -9.15 -20.55
N CYS A 180 41.84 -10.03 -20.89
CA CYS A 180 42.13 -11.39 -21.39
C CYS A 180 42.88 -11.38 -22.73
N TYR A 181 42.74 -10.33 -23.54
CA TYR A 181 43.33 -10.24 -24.89
C TYR A 181 44.48 -9.23 -24.99
N TRP A 182 44.47 -8.18 -24.16
CA TRP A 182 45.50 -7.13 -24.17
C TRP A 182 45.96 -6.77 -22.76
N PRO A 183 47.27 -6.50 -22.56
CA PRO A 183 47.77 -6.00 -21.27
C PRO A 183 47.10 -4.68 -20.88
N THR A 184 46.81 -4.51 -19.60
CA THR A 184 46.21 -3.28 -19.04
C THR A 184 46.91 -1.99 -19.48
N LYS A 185 48.25 -1.99 -19.51
CA LYS A 185 49.06 -0.84 -19.95
C LYS A 185 48.80 -0.45 -21.41
N THR A 186 48.37 -1.40 -22.23
CA THR A 186 48.01 -1.19 -23.64
C THR A 186 46.59 -0.70 -23.76
N LEU A 187 45.64 -1.31 -23.03
CA LEU A 187 44.22 -0.97 -23.05
C LEU A 187 43.95 0.49 -22.69
N ILE A 188 44.59 0.98 -21.62
CA ILE A 188 44.41 2.37 -21.13
C ILE A 188 44.77 3.42 -22.19
N LYS A 189 45.60 3.06 -23.19
CA LYS A 189 45.99 3.95 -24.30
C LYS A 189 45.04 3.90 -25.49
N LYS A 190 44.05 3.00 -25.50
CA LYS A 190 43.10 2.81 -26.61
C LYS A 190 41.82 3.60 -26.33
N TRP A 191 41.44 4.48 -27.25
CA TRP A 191 40.22 5.28 -27.10
C TRP A 191 38.95 4.41 -27.09
N TRP A 192 38.90 3.33 -27.87
CA TRP A 192 37.75 2.43 -27.94
C TRP A 192 37.50 1.68 -26.62
N PHE A 193 38.55 1.49 -25.81
CA PHE A 193 38.44 0.86 -24.50
C PHE A 193 37.67 1.78 -23.54
N TRP A 194 38.09 3.05 -23.48
CA TRP A 194 37.38 4.06 -22.72
C TRP A 194 35.97 4.32 -23.24
N LEU A 195 35.73 4.23 -24.55
CA LEU A 195 34.38 4.29 -25.10
C LEU A 195 33.49 3.18 -24.55
N ALA A 196 34.00 1.95 -24.44
CA ALA A 196 33.25 0.82 -23.86
C ALA A 196 32.97 1.01 -22.36
N GLU A 197 33.95 1.51 -21.59
CA GLU A 197 33.78 1.82 -20.16
C GLU A 197 32.76 2.94 -19.94
N VAL A 198 32.85 4.02 -20.73
CA VAL A 198 31.88 5.14 -20.68
C VAL A 198 30.48 4.66 -21.05
N PHE A 199 30.35 3.83 -22.09
CA PHE A 199 29.06 3.23 -22.45
C PHE A 199 28.51 2.35 -21.33
N THR A 200 29.35 1.55 -20.68
CA THR A 200 28.97 0.69 -19.56
C THR A 200 28.49 1.50 -18.36
N LEU A 201 29.21 2.57 -18.02
CA LEU A 201 28.81 3.52 -16.99
C LEU A 201 27.47 4.20 -17.32
N ALA A 202 27.32 4.71 -18.55
CA ALA A 202 26.10 5.35 -19.00
C ALA A 202 24.90 4.39 -18.96
N PHE A 203 25.10 3.14 -19.41
CA PHE A 203 24.09 2.10 -19.35
C PHE A 203 23.71 1.74 -17.91
N GLY A 204 24.68 1.53 -17.02
CA GLY A 204 24.42 1.21 -15.62
C GLY A 204 23.68 2.33 -14.89
N ILE A 205 24.04 3.60 -15.12
CA ILE A 205 23.29 4.77 -14.62
C ILE A 205 21.87 4.77 -15.19
N PHE A 206 21.72 4.58 -16.51
CA PHE A 206 20.42 4.57 -17.17
C PHE A 206 19.48 3.51 -16.59
N ILE A 207 19.95 2.27 -16.42
CA ILE A 207 19.11 1.21 -15.83
C ILE A 207 18.79 1.52 -14.36
N THR A 208 19.69 2.16 -13.60
CA THR A 208 19.37 2.62 -12.25
C THR A 208 18.23 3.62 -12.23
N TYR A 209 18.20 4.56 -13.17
CA TYR A 209 17.03 5.43 -13.36
C TYR A 209 15.78 4.67 -13.79
N CYS A 210 15.91 3.57 -14.54
CA CYS A 210 14.77 2.76 -14.98
C CYS A 210 14.01 2.08 -13.84
N VAL A 211 14.64 1.87 -12.68
CA VAL A 211 14.02 1.19 -11.53
C VAL A 211 13.88 2.08 -10.29
N ALA A 212 14.52 3.25 -10.27
CA ALA A 212 14.43 4.21 -9.18
C ALA A 212 12.99 4.72 -8.97
N GLY A 213 12.64 5.00 -7.72
CA GLY A 213 11.28 5.46 -7.37
C GLY A 213 10.19 4.46 -7.73
N THR A 214 10.47 3.18 -7.48
CA THR A 214 9.53 2.06 -7.61
C THR A 214 8.26 2.37 -6.84
N CYS A 215 7.14 2.24 -7.55
CA CYS A 215 5.81 2.18 -7.00
C CYS A 215 5.24 0.79 -7.30
N ILE A 216 4.64 0.16 -6.28
CA ILE A 216 3.94 -1.12 -6.40
C ILE A 216 2.54 -0.90 -5.85
N ALA A 217 1.54 -0.87 -6.72
CA ALA A 217 0.15 -0.63 -6.38
C ALA A 217 -0.70 -1.86 -6.78
N PRO A 218 -1.45 -2.47 -5.84
CA PRO A 218 -2.39 -3.54 -6.14
C PRO A 218 -3.70 -3.00 -6.73
N TYR A 219 -4.51 -3.92 -7.25
CA TYR A 219 -5.90 -3.73 -7.69
C TYR A 219 -6.11 -2.71 -8.81
N ASN A 220 -5.21 -2.74 -9.79
CA ASN A 220 -5.26 -2.04 -11.07
C ASN A 220 -5.32 -0.51 -10.94
N PRO A 221 -4.15 0.14 -10.83
CA PRO A 221 -4.07 1.59 -10.89
C PRO A 221 -4.54 2.05 -12.28
N MET A 222 -5.67 2.79 -12.39
CA MET A 222 -6.06 3.51 -13.62
C MET A 222 -5.15 4.73 -13.87
N GLU A 223 -3.84 4.52 -13.73
CA GLU A 223 -2.84 5.55 -13.69
C GLU A 223 -2.28 5.85 -15.08
N LYS A 224 -2.08 7.14 -15.35
CA LYS A 224 -1.33 7.57 -16.53
C LYS A 224 0.13 7.16 -16.34
N GLY A 225 0.68 6.35 -17.24
CA GLY A 225 1.97 5.73 -16.98
C GLY A 225 2.26 4.56 -17.89
N TRP A 226 3.52 4.12 -17.90
CA TRP A 226 3.82 2.73 -18.23
C TRP A 226 3.83 1.91 -16.95
N TRP A 227 2.77 1.13 -16.74
CA TRP A 227 2.66 0.20 -15.63
C TRP A 227 2.82 -1.22 -16.15
N ILE A 228 3.70 -1.98 -15.49
CA ILE A 228 3.89 -3.39 -15.76
C ILE A 228 3.08 -4.18 -14.75
N GLN A 229 2.15 -5.00 -15.23
CA GLN A 229 1.49 -6.01 -14.41
C GLN A 229 2.50 -7.10 -14.05
N LEU A 230 2.83 -7.24 -12.76
CA LEU A 230 3.79 -8.23 -12.27
C LEU A 230 3.12 -9.59 -12.02
N GLU A 231 2.01 -9.55 -11.29
CA GLU A 231 1.14 -10.68 -10.96
C GLU A 231 -0.31 -10.21 -11.10
N GLN A 232 -1.27 -11.13 -11.19
CA GLN A 232 -2.65 -10.87 -11.61
C GLN A 232 -3.27 -9.58 -11.03
N SER A 233 -2.98 -9.25 -9.77
CA SER A 233 -3.50 -8.05 -9.08
C SER A 233 -2.46 -6.98 -8.76
N LEU A 234 -1.16 -7.15 -9.08
CA LEU A 234 -0.08 -6.24 -8.69
C LEU A 234 0.54 -5.52 -9.89
N PHE A 235 0.67 -4.20 -9.77
CA PHE A 235 1.18 -3.34 -10.82
C PHE A 235 2.41 -2.57 -10.35
N TRP A 236 3.42 -2.51 -11.19
CA TRP A 236 4.68 -1.84 -10.91
C TRP A 236 4.97 -0.74 -11.92
N SER A 237 5.47 0.38 -11.42
CA SER A 237 6.06 1.42 -12.25
C SER A 237 7.25 2.06 -11.54
N SER A 238 8.25 2.49 -12.30
CA SER A 238 9.32 3.34 -11.80
C SER A 238 9.01 4.82 -12.05
N ARG A 239 9.80 5.70 -11.42
CA ARG A 239 9.77 7.15 -11.68
C ARG A 239 9.93 7.47 -13.17
N MET A 240 10.83 6.76 -13.85
CA MET A 240 11.09 6.99 -15.27
C MET A 240 9.91 6.52 -16.14
N PHE A 241 9.25 5.42 -15.80
CA PHE A 241 8.10 4.93 -16.56
C PHE A 241 6.85 5.78 -16.38
N ARG A 242 6.64 6.36 -15.19
CA ARG A 242 5.66 7.44 -14.99
C ARG A 242 6.06 8.74 -15.71
N THR A 243 7.32 8.85 -16.17
CA THR A 243 7.82 10.04 -16.88
C THR A 243 7.53 10.04 -18.38
N PHE A 244 7.44 8.87 -19.02
CA PHE A 244 7.39 8.76 -20.48
C PHE A 244 6.01 8.96 -21.13
N THR A 245 4.92 8.82 -20.39
CA THR A 245 3.57 8.74 -20.99
C THR A 245 2.69 9.95 -20.81
N SER A 246 3.06 10.92 -19.98
CA SER A 246 2.36 12.19 -19.91
C SER A 246 3.32 13.37 -20.00
N SER A 247 3.06 14.26 -20.95
CA SER A 247 3.59 15.63 -20.95
C SER A 247 2.98 16.49 -19.83
N ALA A 248 1.88 16.03 -19.21
CA ALA A 248 1.23 16.69 -18.09
C ALA A 248 1.49 15.93 -16.78
N ARG A 249 2.20 16.57 -15.83
CA ARG A 249 2.11 16.17 -14.41
C ARG A 249 0.67 16.40 -13.96
N PHE A 250 0.17 15.60 -13.02
CA PHE A 250 -1.19 15.79 -12.50
C PHE A 250 -1.31 17.12 -11.77
N CYS A 251 -0.32 17.44 -10.93
CA CYS A 251 -0.25 18.70 -10.18
C CYS A 251 1.10 19.40 -10.41
N PRO A 252 1.35 20.01 -11.60
CA PRO A 252 2.56 20.78 -11.87
C PRO A 252 2.79 21.91 -10.85
N PRO A 253 4.05 22.26 -10.52
CA PRO A 253 4.36 23.33 -9.56
C PRO A 253 3.70 24.67 -9.89
N ASP A 254 3.63 25.03 -11.17
CA ASP A 254 3.06 26.28 -11.67
C ASP A 254 1.58 26.19 -12.06
N GLN A 255 0.90 25.08 -11.72
CA GLN A 255 -0.52 24.96 -11.99
C GLN A 255 -1.29 26.05 -11.24
N LEU A 256 -2.08 26.81 -11.99
CA LEU A 256 -2.93 27.85 -11.43
C LEU A 256 -4.24 27.27 -10.88
N GLU A 257 -4.84 26.28 -11.55
CA GLU A 257 -6.06 25.63 -11.08
C GLU A 257 -5.79 24.66 -9.92
N PRO A 258 -6.75 24.45 -9.00
CA PRO A 258 -6.69 23.35 -8.05
C PRO A 258 -6.48 22.01 -8.75
N CYS A 259 -5.64 21.18 -8.17
CA CYS A 259 -5.42 19.80 -8.60
C CYS A 259 -6.56 18.91 -8.10
N HIS A 260 -7.02 19.15 -6.87
CA HIS A 260 -8.16 18.49 -6.25
C HIS A 260 -8.92 19.44 -5.33
N VAL A 261 -10.23 19.26 -5.25
CA VAL A 261 -11.13 19.94 -4.31
C VAL A 261 -12.14 18.92 -3.78
N TYR A 262 -12.05 18.61 -2.49
CA TYR A 262 -12.94 17.64 -1.83
C TYR A 262 -13.23 18.05 -0.39
N LEU A 263 -14.19 17.37 0.23
CA LEU A 263 -14.66 17.71 1.57
C LEU A 263 -14.40 16.56 2.54
N THR A 264 -14.08 16.90 3.78
CA THR A 264 -14.14 15.99 4.93
C THR A 264 -15.07 16.60 5.97
N PRO A 265 -15.99 15.82 6.58
CA PRO A 265 -16.89 16.38 7.57
C PRO A 265 -16.13 16.71 8.86
N GLY A 266 -16.56 17.76 9.55
CA GLY A 266 -16.15 17.99 10.94
C GLY A 266 -16.80 16.97 11.88
N GLN A 267 -16.39 16.99 13.15
CA GLN A 267 -17.00 16.14 14.18
C GLN A 267 -18.51 16.41 14.31
N ASN A 268 -18.95 17.67 14.18
CA ASN A 268 -20.36 18.04 14.11
C ASN A 268 -20.75 18.37 12.66
N MET A 269 -21.51 17.49 12.01
CA MET A 269 -21.94 17.68 10.63
C MET A 269 -23.07 18.71 10.49
N THR A 270 -23.68 19.18 11.59
CA THR A 270 -24.74 20.19 11.51
C THR A 270 -24.20 21.59 11.28
N ASP A 271 -22.96 21.86 11.65
CA ASP A 271 -22.41 23.22 11.66
C ASP A 271 -20.95 23.33 11.20
N SER A 272 -20.32 22.23 10.80
CA SER A 272 -18.90 22.26 10.44
C SER A 272 -18.50 21.35 9.27
N MET A 273 -17.52 21.82 8.51
CA MET A 273 -16.99 21.14 7.32
C MET A 273 -15.54 21.54 7.08
N PHE A 274 -14.72 20.63 6.55
CA PHE A 274 -13.42 20.98 6.00
C PHE A 274 -13.48 21.04 4.47
N VAL A 275 -12.94 22.10 3.91
CA VAL A 275 -12.67 22.23 2.47
C VAL A 275 -11.21 21.92 2.23
N ASN A 276 -10.93 20.82 1.52
CA ASN A 276 -9.57 20.36 1.23
C ASN A 276 -9.21 20.68 -0.22
N VAL A 277 -8.03 21.24 -0.43
CA VAL A 277 -7.56 21.70 -1.75
C VAL A 277 -6.12 21.26 -1.97
N HIS A 278 -5.83 20.61 -3.10
CA HIS A 278 -4.45 20.34 -3.52
C HIS A 278 -4.04 21.35 -4.57
N MET A 279 -2.88 21.97 -4.42
CA MET A 279 -2.34 22.96 -5.36
C MET A 279 -0.92 22.61 -5.78
N GLY A 280 -0.48 23.16 -6.91
CA GLY A 280 0.93 23.11 -7.32
C GLY A 280 1.85 23.70 -6.24
N SER A 281 3.05 23.14 -6.11
CA SER A 281 4.00 23.48 -5.03
C SER A 281 4.51 24.93 -5.02
N ASN A 282 4.19 25.76 -6.03
CA ASN A 282 4.54 27.19 -6.03
C ASN A 282 3.41 28.09 -5.49
N THR A 283 2.24 27.53 -5.17
CA THR A 283 1.15 28.26 -4.48
C THR A 283 1.51 28.45 -3.01
N GLN A 284 1.29 29.63 -2.45
CA GLN A 284 1.71 29.97 -1.08
C GLN A 284 0.54 30.08 -0.11
N SER A 285 -0.64 30.42 -0.60
CA SER A 285 -1.84 30.45 0.25
C SER A 285 -3.10 30.19 -0.56
N VAL A 286 -4.11 29.66 0.13
CA VAL A 286 -5.46 29.45 -0.36
C VAL A 286 -6.44 30.01 0.65
N LYS A 287 -7.46 30.71 0.17
CA LYS A 287 -8.60 31.20 0.93
C LYS A 287 -9.88 30.59 0.39
N VAL A 288 -10.80 30.30 1.29
CA VAL A 288 -12.15 29.82 0.98
C VAL A 288 -13.13 30.93 1.33
N HIS A 289 -13.83 31.42 0.31
CA HIS A 289 -14.93 32.37 0.45
C HIS A 289 -16.23 31.58 0.45
N TYR A 290 -17.09 31.77 1.45
CA TYR A 290 -18.29 30.95 1.57
C TYR A 290 -19.51 31.73 2.07
N ASN A 291 -20.68 31.27 1.64
CA ASN A 291 -21.96 31.85 1.95
C ASN A 291 -23.03 30.77 2.11
N MET A 292 -24.10 31.08 2.85
CA MET A 292 -25.32 30.26 2.76
C MET A 292 -25.95 30.52 1.39
N GLN A 293 -26.45 29.49 0.73
CA GLN A 293 -27.15 29.65 -0.53
C GLN A 293 -28.32 30.62 -0.39
N GLY A 294 -28.34 31.66 -1.24
CA GLY A 294 -29.35 32.74 -1.18
C GLY A 294 -29.21 33.72 -0.01
N GLY A 295 -28.19 33.58 0.83
CA GLY A 295 -27.86 34.47 1.95
C GLY A 295 -26.68 35.41 1.67
N PRO A 296 -26.35 36.33 2.60
CA PRO A 296 -25.12 37.11 2.53
C PRO A 296 -23.88 36.22 2.70
N GLU A 297 -22.72 36.72 2.26
CA GLU A 297 -21.42 36.09 2.51
C GLU A 297 -21.22 35.89 4.02
N ILE A 298 -20.90 34.66 4.44
CA ILE A 298 -20.67 34.33 5.85
C ILE A 298 -19.25 34.74 6.23
N GLY A 299 -18.27 34.46 5.36
CA GLY A 299 -16.91 34.91 5.59
C GLY A 299 -15.87 34.31 4.65
N VAL A 300 -14.61 34.59 5.00
CA VAL A 300 -13.42 34.14 4.31
C VAL A 300 -12.50 33.47 5.32
N ILE A 301 -12.05 32.25 5.02
CA ILE A 301 -11.10 31.50 5.84
C ILE A 301 -9.81 31.30 5.05
N GLU A 302 -8.66 31.58 5.66
CA GLU A 302 -7.36 31.18 5.13
C GLU A 302 -7.12 29.72 5.52
N ALA A 303 -6.83 28.88 4.52
CA ALA A 303 -6.66 27.45 4.70
C ALA A 303 -5.29 27.12 5.31
N ASP A 304 -5.25 26.14 6.20
CA ASP A 304 -4.01 25.62 6.77
C ASP A 304 -3.24 24.84 5.71
N GLU A 305 -1.94 25.12 5.57
CA GLU A 305 -1.05 24.42 4.65
C GLU A 305 -0.42 23.18 5.30
N PHE A 306 -0.34 22.09 4.54
CA PHE A 306 0.31 20.84 4.88
C PHE A 306 1.27 20.42 3.77
N GLU A 307 2.52 20.15 4.15
CA GLU A 307 3.48 19.49 3.28
C GLU A 307 3.36 17.97 3.46
N VAL A 308 3.29 17.23 2.35
CA VAL A 308 3.44 15.77 2.38
C VAL A 308 4.83 15.42 1.92
N PRO A 309 5.75 15.08 2.84
CA PRO A 309 7.13 14.80 2.49
C PRO A 309 7.18 13.53 1.64
N MET A 310 8.31 13.34 0.95
CA MET A 310 8.66 12.11 0.23
C MET A 310 7.90 11.78 -1.06
N LEU A 311 6.96 12.61 -1.50
CA LEU A 311 6.34 12.43 -2.81
C LEU A 311 7.41 12.40 -3.92
N ASP A 312 7.13 11.72 -5.02
CA ASP A 312 8.03 11.80 -6.17
C ASP A 312 8.09 13.26 -6.67
N TRP A 313 9.20 13.74 -7.23
CA TRP A 313 9.35 15.13 -7.67
C TRP A 313 8.27 15.58 -8.67
N ARG A 314 7.61 14.63 -9.35
CA ARG A 314 6.46 14.89 -10.23
C ARG A 314 5.14 15.09 -9.51
N ASP A 315 5.03 14.53 -8.30
CA ASP A 315 3.81 14.47 -7.51
C ASP A 315 3.86 15.49 -6.35
N GLN A 316 4.92 16.30 -6.27
CA GLN A 316 5.07 17.38 -5.29
C GLN A 316 3.93 18.39 -5.41
N ARG A 317 3.37 18.78 -4.26
CA ARG A 317 2.18 19.60 -4.14
C ARG A 317 2.10 20.20 -2.74
N ASN A 318 1.29 21.24 -2.60
CA ASN A 318 0.87 21.75 -1.30
C ASN A 318 -0.59 21.34 -1.08
N VAL A 319 -0.90 20.87 0.13
CA VAL A 319 -2.26 20.48 0.53
C VAL A 319 -2.77 21.53 1.49
N TYR A 320 -4.00 21.98 1.28
CA TYR A 320 -4.64 23.01 2.11
C TYR A 320 -5.92 22.45 2.70
N ALA A 321 -6.23 22.81 3.95
CA ALA A 321 -7.54 22.54 4.54
C ALA A 321 -8.07 23.78 5.27
N ALA A 322 -9.28 24.22 4.91
CA ALA A 322 -10.00 25.27 5.63
C ALA A 322 -11.10 24.64 6.49
N PHE A 323 -11.08 24.90 7.79
CA PHE A 323 -12.17 24.50 8.68
C PHE A 323 -13.25 25.59 8.70
N LEU A 324 -14.44 25.24 8.24
CA LEU A 324 -15.63 26.09 8.31
C LEU A 324 -16.42 25.68 9.55
N SER A 325 -16.66 26.63 10.46
CA SER A 325 -17.45 26.45 11.68
C SER A 325 -18.69 27.34 11.68
N ASP A 326 -19.56 27.14 12.67
CA ASP A 326 -20.74 27.98 12.93
C ASP A 326 -21.70 28.06 11.73
N LEU A 327 -21.72 27.01 10.90
CA LEU A 327 -22.62 26.90 9.76
C LEU A 327 -24.06 26.68 10.23
N THR A 328 -25.02 27.06 9.40
CA THR A 328 -26.44 26.85 9.72
C THR A 328 -26.81 25.38 9.50
N PRO A 329 -27.41 24.69 10.49
CA PRO A 329 -27.92 23.33 10.33
C PRO A 329 -28.98 23.21 9.23
N GLY A 330 -28.92 22.12 8.46
CA GLY A 330 -29.87 21.83 7.37
C GLY A 330 -29.78 22.77 6.18
N GLY A 331 -28.66 23.49 6.04
CA GLY A 331 -28.48 24.50 5.02
C GLY A 331 -27.58 24.03 3.87
N VAL A 332 -27.63 24.76 2.76
CA VAL A 332 -26.70 24.62 1.64
C VAL A 332 -25.65 25.72 1.76
N VAL A 333 -24.38 25.33 1.77
CA VAL A 333 -23.24 26.25 1.74
C VAL A 333 -22.67 26.26 0.34
N GLU A 334 -22.48 27.44 -0.22
CA GLU A 334 -21.76 27.68 -1.47
C GLU A 334 -20.38 28.25 -1.13
N PHE A 335 -19.35 27.85 -1.87
CA PHE A 335 -18.01 28.38 -1.68
C PHE A 335 -17.23 28.52 -2.98
N THR A 336 -16.31 29.48 -3.01
CA THR A 336 -15.30 29.68 -4.05
C THR A 336 -13.92 29.71 -3.43
N LEU A 337 -12.91 29.59 -4.28
CA LEU A 337 -11.51 29.56 -3.86
C LEU A 337 -10.78 30.82 -4.35
N GLU A 338 -9.77 31.23 -3.60
CA GLU A 338 -8.79 32.23 -4.01
C GLU A 338 -7.39 31.74 -3.59
N SER A 339 -6.44 31.72 -4.51
CA SER A 339 -5.02 31.54 -4.20
C SER A 339 -4.28 32.88 -4.25
N ASP A 340 -3.06 32.93 -3.73
CA ASP A 340 -2.15 34.07 -3.88
C ASP A 340 -1.88 34.45 -5.36
N ARG A 341 -2.21 33.55 -6.29
CA ARG A 341 -1.93 33.68 -7.72
C ARG A 341 -3.17 33.91 -8.59
N LYS A 342 -4.36 33.48 -8.15
CA LYS A 342 -5.59 33.47 -8.95
C LYS A 342 -6.85 33.33 -8.08
N HIS A 343 -7.91 34.07 -8.43
CA HIS A 343 -9.28 33.83 -7.96
C HIS A 343 -10.01 32.84 -8.89
N PHE A 344 -10.79 31.94 -8.32
CA PHE A 344 -11.49 30.87 -9.06
C PHE A 344 -12.99 31.16 -9.13
N ASP A 345 -13.54 31.23 -10.34
CA ASP A 345 -14.96 31.52 -10.57
C ASP A 345 -15.86 30.28 -10.35
N GLU A 346 -15.28 29.09 -10.20
CA GLU A 346 -16.03 27.86 -9.96
C GLU A 346 -16.66 27.90 -8.56
N VAL A 347 -17.99 27.72 -8.51
CA VAL A 347 -18.77 27.67 -7.27
C VAL A 347 -19.03 26.21 -6.93
N TYR A 348 -18.52 25.80 -5.78
CA TYR A 348 -18.81 24.51 -5.18
C TYR A 348 -19.92 24.66 -4.14
N SER A 349 -20.58 23.55 -3.79
CA SER A 349 -21.59 23.56 -2.73
C SER A 349 -21.68 22.24 -1.99
N PHE A 350 -22.13 22.29 -0.74
CA PHE A 350 -22.40 21.12 0.11
C PHE A 350 -23.56 21.39 1.08
N ARG A 351 -24.08 20.33 1.70
CA ARG A 351 -25.15 20.41 2.69
C ARG A 351 -24.63 20.17 4.11
N THR A 352 -25.17 20.89 5.09
CA THR A 352 -25.02 20.56 6.52
C THR A 352 -26.18 19.69 6.98
N ALA A 353 -25.94 18.87 8.01
CA ALA A 353 -26.98 18.02 8.60
C ALA A 353 -28.07 18.85 9.28
N ASN A 354 -29.31 18.36 9.25
CA ASN A 354 -30.37 18.86 10.10
C ASN A 354 -30.12 18.49 11.58
N LEU A 355 -30.71 19.24 12.51
CA LEU A 355 -30.71 18.87 13.93
C LEU A 355 -31.55 17.63 14.23
N THR A 356 -32.60 17.40 13.42
CA THR A 356 -33.61 16.34 13.56
C THR A 356 -34.02 15.84 12.17
N GLY A 357 -34.65 14.67 12.10
CA GLY A 357 -35.11 14.03 10.88
C GLY A 357 -34.15 12.96 10.37
N THR A 358 -34.15 12.78 9.05
CA THR A 358 -33.47 11.66 8.38
C THR A 358 -32.06 12.04 7.90
N VAL A 359 -31.13 11.09 8.03
CA VAL A 359 -29.78 11.18 7.47
C VAL A 359 -29.56 9.99 6.52
N HIS A 360 -29.15 10.29 5.29
CA HIS A 360 -28.68 9.30 4.32
C HIS A 360 -27.16 9.34 4.26
N PHE A 361 -26.50 8.19 4.17
CA PHE A 361 -25.05 8.10 3.98
C PHE A 361 -24.68 6.88 3.14
N THR A 362 -23.46 6.87 2.62
CA THR A 362 -22.89 5.73 1.87
C THR A 362 -21.65 5.20 2.59
N ASP A 363 -21.48 3.89 2.64
CA ASP A 363 -20.40 3.20 3.32
C ASP A 363 -19.83 2.09 2.44
N GLY A 364 -18.51 2.06 2.32
CA GLY A 364 -17.77 1.02 1.64
C GLY A 364 -16.32 1.06 2.05
N GLY A 365 -15.52 0.25 1.36
CA GLY A 365 -14.09 0.15 1.56
C GLY A 365 -13.46 -0.59 0.40
N ASP A 366 -12.13 -0.58 0.35
CA ASP A 366 -11.39 -1.27 -0.72
C ASP A 366 -11.80 -0.71 -2.10
N ALA A 367 -11.75 0.61 -2.24
CA ALA A 367 -12.14 1.32 -3.45
C ALA A 367 -11.08 1.15 -4.56
N GLY A 368 -9.84 1.52 -4.26
CA GLY A 368 -8.78 1.62 -5.26
C GLY A 368 -9.18 2.53 -6.41
N THR A 369 -8.69 2.22 -7.60
CA THR A 369 -8.82 3.13 -8.76
C THR A 369 -9.30 2.41 -10.02
N SER A 370 -9.86 1.21 -9.89
CA SER A 370 -10.29 0.41 -11.04
C SER A 370 -11.51 1.00 -11.76
N THR A 371 -11.83 0.53 -12.96
CA THR A 371 -13.06 0.96 -13.66
C THR A 371 -14.34 0.59 -12.90
N TYR A 372 -14.29 -0.43 -12.03
CA TYR A 372 -15.45 -0.84 -11.25
C TYR A 372 -15.82 0.19 -10.18
N VAL A 373 -14.83 0.88 -9.59
CA VAL A 373 -15.11 1.97 -8.65
C VAL A 373 -15.86 3.10 -9.35
N GLN A 374 -15.52 3.41 -10.61
CA GLN A 374 -16.20 4.45 -11.38
C GLN A 374 -17.66 4.07 -11.68
N GLU A 375 -17.91 2.80 -11.99
CA GLU A 375 -19.27 2.29 -12.21
C GLU A 375 -20.09 2.34 -10.92
N VAL A 376 -19.51 1.94 -9.78
CA VAL A 376 -20.18 2.09 -8.48
C VAL A 376 -20.45 3.55 -8.14
N ASN A 377 -19.45 4.42 -8.31
CA ASN A 377 -19.56 5.86 -8.04
C ASN A 377 -20.65 6.54 -8.89
N SER A 378 -20.91 6.02 -10.10
CA SER A 378 -21.86 6.63 -11.04
C SER A 378 -23.31 6.71 -10.53
N HIS A 379 -23.67 5.91 -9.52
CA HIS A 379 -25.01 5.91 -8.92
C HIS A 379 -25.03 6.29 -7.43
N VAL A 380 -23.88 6.52 -6.77
CA VAL A 380 -23.83 6.90 -5.34
C VAL A 380 -24.64 8.17 -5.07
N GLY A 381 -24.52 9.16 -5.96
CA GLY A 381 -25.22 10.44 -5.85
C GLY A 381 -26.75 10.38 -5.94
N GLU A 382 -27.30 9.30 -6.52
CA GLU A 382 -28.75 9.08 -6.65
C GLU A 382 -29.41 8.74 -5.31
N TYR A 383 -28.62 8.27 -4.33
CA TYR A 383 -29.07 7.96 -2.97
C TYR A 383 -28.99 9.16 -2.02
N ASP A 384 -28.71 10.36 -2.55
CA ASP A 384 -28.65 11.65 -1.83
C ASP A 384 -27.88 11.60 -0.49
N PRO A 385 -26.66 11.04 -0.45
CA PRO A 385 -25.92 10.91 0.81
C PRO A 385 -25.46 12.26 1.34
N LEU A 386 -25.60 12.47 2.65
CA LEU A 386 -25.00 13.59 3.38
C LEU A 386 -23.47 13.46 3.42
N PHE A 387 -22.96 12.24 3.48
CA PHE A 387 -21.53 11.90 3.45
C PHE A 387 -21.34 10.47 2.92
N ALA A 388 -20.12 10.16 2.48
CA ALA A 388 -19.68 8.81 2.17
C ALA A 388 -18.49 8.38 3.03
N VAL A 389 -18.27 7.08 3.15
CA VAL A 389 -17.18 6.50 3.94
C VAL A 389 -16.43 5.47 3.10
N ASP A 390 -15.10 5.64 2.99
CA ASP A 390 -14.17 4.63 2.49
C ASP A 390 -13.31 4.11 3.65
N ALA A 391 -13.76 3.03 4.26
CA ALA A 391 -13.22 2.50 5.50
C ALA A 391 -12.01 1.58 5.29
N GLY A 392 -10.96 2.15 4.73
CA GLY A 392 -9.61 1.59 4.65
C GLY A 392 -9.33 0.89 3.32
N ASP A 393 -8.02 0.82 3.03
CA ASP A 393 -7.48 0.43 1.74
C ASP A 393 -8.04 1.32 0.60
N VAL A 394 -7.82 2.62 0.75
CA VAL A 394 -8.49 3.67 -0.03
C VAL A 394 -7.92 3.73 -1.45
N ALA A 395 -6.66 4.18 -1.57
CA ALA A 395 -6.00 4.35 -2.86
C ALA A 395 -5.08 3.18 -3.26
N TYR A 396 -4.69 2.32 -2.32
CA TYR A 396 -3.69 1.25 -2.54
C TYR A 396 -2.30 1.74 -2.95
N ASP A 397 -1.84 2.84 -2.34
CA ASP A 397 -0.46 3.32 -2.48
C ASP A 397 0.57 2.42 -1.75
N ASN A 398 0.09 1.45 -0.95
CA ASN A 398 0.91 0.52 -0.15
C ASN A 398 1.79 1.21 0.91
N GLY A 399 1.42 2.42 1.34
CA GLY A 399 2.29 3.27 2.17
C GLY A 399 3.61 3.64 1.46
N LEU A 400 3.65 3.54 0.13
CA LEU A 400 4.79 3.96 -0.68
C LEU A 400 4.53 5.37 -1.21
N PHE A 401 5.18 6.39 -0.66
CA PHE A 401 5.06 7.78 -1.14
C PHE A 401 5.45 7.96 -2.62
N THR A 402 6.22 7.03 -3.20
CA THR A 402 6.48 6.97 -4.65
C THR A 402 5.25 6.65 -5.50
N CYS A 403 4.18 6.17 -4.87
CA CYS A 403 2.86 5.91 -5.44
C CYS A 403 1.88 7.06 -5.21
N GLY A 404 2.35 8.28 -4.89
CA GLY A 404 1.49 9.44 -4.67
C GLY A 404 0.50 9.71 -5.80
N CYS A 405 0.87 9.40 -7.06
CA CYS A 405 -0.03 9.51 -8.21
C CYS A 405 -1.32 8.67 -8.07
N VAL A 406 -1.31 7.55 -7.34
CA VAL A 406 -2.51 6.69 -7.18
C VAL A 406 -3.61 7.40 -6.39
N TRP A 407 -3.24 8.31 -5.49
CA TRP A 407 -4.19 9.18 -4.81
C TRP A 407 -4.86 10.17 -5.77
N ASP A 408 -4.17 10.59 -6.84
CA ASP A 408 -4.75 11.50 -7.84
C ASP A 408 -5.91 10.83 -8.59
N SER A 409 -5.73 9.57 -9.02
CA SER A 409 -6.84 8.85 -9.68
C SER A 409 -7.97 8.53 -8.71
N PHE A 410 -7.66 8.20 -7.46
CA PHE A 410 -8.70 7.99 -6.45
C PHE A 410 -9.52 9.27 -6.23
N LEU A 411 -8.87 10.40 -5.95
CA LEU A 411 -9.54 11.68 -5.71
C LEU A 411 -10.31 12.14 -6.96
N SER A 412 -9.71 12.05 -8.15
CA SER A 412 -10.43 12.35 -9.41
C SER A 412 -11.66 11.48 -9.62
N ASN A 413 -11.62 10.20 -9.25
CA ASN A 413 -12.79 9.33 -9.31
C ASN A 413 -13.84 9.74 -8.27
N TYR A 414 -13.43 10.08 -7.05
CA TYR A 414 -14.33 10.45 -5.97
C TYR A 414 -15.00 11.81 -6.20
N GLU A 415 -14.28 12.79 -6.75
CA GLU A 415 -14.79 14.13 -7.08
C GLU A 415 -15.95 14.12 -8.10
N THR A 416 -16.11 13.01 -8.84
CA THR A 416 -17.27 12.81 -9.72
C THR A 416 -18.57 12.54 -8.98
N ILE A 417 -18.51 12.10 -7.71
CA ILE A 417 -19.68 11.86 -6.87
C ILE A 417 -20.26 13.21 -6.46
N LYS A 418 -21.48 13.47 -6.94
CA LYS A 418 -22.30 14.61 -6.55
C LYS A 418 -23.70 14.10 -6.23
N THR A 419 -24.38 14.71 -5.26
CA THR A 419 -25.81 14.48 -5.09
C THR A 419 -26.56 14.85 -6.37
N SER A 420 -27.80 14.37 -6.52
CA SER A 420 -28.61 14.60 -7.73
C SER A 420 -28.86 16.09 -8.03
N ASP A 421 -28.74 16.97 -7.04
CA ASP A 421 -28.82 18.42 -7.16
C ASP A 421 -27.45 19.13 -7.22
N GLY A 422 -26.36 18.37 -7.34
CA GLY A 422 -25.03 18.87 -7.70
C GLY A 422 -24.10 19.20 -6.53
N HIS A 423 -24.45 18.84 -5.29
CA HIS A 423 -23.61 19.11 -4.14
C HIS A 423 -22.48 18.08 -4.00
N LEU A 424 -21.33 18.54 -3.50
CA LEU A 424 -20.22 17.68 -3.07
C LEU A 424 -20.64 16.78 -1.91
N VAL A 425 -20.19 15.53 -1.94
CA VAL A 425 -20.38 14.55 -0.86
C VAL A 425 -19.09 14.45 -0.04
N PRO A 426 -19.07 14.88 1.24
CA PRO A 426 -17.92 14.72 2.14
C PRO A 426 -17.50 13.27 2.30
N LEU A 427 -16.19 13.03 2.34
CA LEU A 427 -15.60 11.71 2.50
C LEU A 427 -15.05 11.52 3.91
N ILE A 428 -15.39 10.40 4.54
CA ILE A 428 -14.77 9.88 5.75
C ILE A 428 -13.85 8.73 5.36
N VAL A 429 -12.66 8.64 5.95
CA VAL A 429 -11.77 7.49 5.73
C VAL A 429 -11.30 6.87 7.04
N THR A 430 -11.08 5.55 7.03
CA THR A 430 -10.34 4.83 8.10
C THR A 430 -9.05 4.24 7.54
N LEU A 431 -8.19 3.70 8.41
CA LEU A 431 -6.94 3.06 8.00
C LEU A 431 -7.13 1.58 7.69
N GLY A 432 -6.61 1.15 6.53
CA GLY A 432 -6.36 -0.23 6.15
C GLY A 432 -4.87 -0.58 6.08
N ASN A 433 -4.55 -1.85 5.78
CA ASN A 433 -3.15 -2.31 5.71
C ASN A 433 -2.41 -1.69 4.54
N HIS A 434 -3.09 -1.41 3.44
CA HIS A 434 -2.50 -0.80 2.27
C HIS A 434 -2.26 0.71 2.45
N ASP A 435 -3.01 1.37 3.34
CA ASP A 435 -2.78 2.79 3.64
C ASP A 435 -1.55 2.99 4.55
N VAL A 436 -1.33 2.10 5.54
CA VAL A 436 -0.13 2.14 6.39
C VAL A 436 1.06 1.38 5.78
N GLY A 437 0.81 0.58 4.75
CA GLY A 437 1.79 -0.26 4.09
C GLY A 437 2.30 -1.40 4.98
N ALA A 438 1.43 -2.06 5.75
CA ALA A 438 1.79 -3.15 6.65
C ALA A 438 0.58 -4.01 7.06
N ASN A 439 0.76 -5.34 7.12
CA ASN A 439 -0.26 -6.26 7.64
C ASN A 439 -0.37 -6.21 9.18
N HIS A 440 -1.50 -6.64 9.76
CA HIS A 440 -1.77 -6.61 11.22
C HIS A 440 -0.71 -7.22 12.13
N ASN A 441 -0.03 -8.27 11.68
CA ASN A 441 0.99 -8.88 12.50
C ASN A 441 2.18 -7.91 12.72
N ASN A 442 2.29 -6.86 11.91
CA ASN A 442 3.47 -6.06 11.69
C ASN A 442 3.63 -4.84 12.59
N LYS A 443 3.58 -5.10 13.89
CA LYS A 443 3.58 -4.06 14.92
C LYS A 443 4.74 -3.07 14.82
N GLY A 444 5.94 -3.56 14.48
CA GLY A 444 7.13 -2.71 14.36
C GLY A 444 7.05 -1.70 13.22
N ALA A 445 6.60 -2.12 12.03
CA ALA A 445 6.46 -1.20 10.91
C ALA A 445 5.26 -0.28 11.06
N ILE A 446 4.16 -0.79 11.61
CA ILE A 446 2.99 0.00 11.96
C ILE A 446 3.39 1.13 12.92
N ALA A 447 4.09 0.82 14.01
CA ALA A 447 4.53 1.82 14.99
C ALA A 447 5.47 2.88 14.38
N ALA A 448 6.30 2.54 13.39
CA ALA A 448 7.18 3.51 12.75
C ALA A 448 6.42 4.63 12.01
N PHE A 449 5.28 4.30 11.40
CA PHE A 449 4.41 5.30 10.75
C PHE A 449 3.41 5.93 11.71
N MET A 450 2.99 5.18 12.73
CA MET A 450 1.80 5.52 13.50
C MET A 450 2.07 6.05 14.92
N ASP A 451 3.28 5.89 15.47
CA ASP A 451 3.65 6.42 16.79
C ASP A 451 3.77 7.96 16.78
N PRO A 452 2.90 8.68 17.51
CA PRO A 452 2.96 10.15 17.58
C PRO A 452 4.30 10.69 18.09
N LYS A 453 5.05 9.91 18.90
CA LYS A 453 6.35 10.33 19.43
C LYS A 453 7.47 10.27 18.40
N GLN A 454 7.29 9.49 17.34
CA GLN A 454 8.29 9.32 16.30
C GLN A 454 8.00 10.23 15.10
N CYS A 455 6.75 10.66 14.95
CA CYS A 455 6.28 11.44 13.81
C CYS A 455 7.12 12.69 13.54
N ASN A 456 7.45 12.90 12.27
CA ASN A 456 8.10 14.11 11.77
C ASN A 456 7.71 14.32 10.31
N ASP A 457 6.86 15.31 10.07
CA ASP A 457 6.31 15.66 8.75
C ASP A 457 7.33 16.29 7.79
N HIS A 458 8.58 16.51 8.24
CA HIS A 458 9.70 16.93 7.37
C HIS A 458 10.75 15.83 7.16
N SER A 459 10.51 14.62 7.68
CA SER A 459 11.44 13.49 7.62
C SER A 459 11.05 12.46 6.56
N LEU A 460 12.04 11.97 5.80
CA LEU A 460 11.88 10.84 4.87
C LEU A 460 11.59 9.48 5.55
N TYR A 461 11.58 9.42 6.88
CA TYR A 461 11.48 8.14 7.60
C TYR A 461 10.31 8.07 8.56
N ASN A 462 9.83 9.22 9.04
CA ASN A 462 8.87 9.29 10.13
C ASN A 462 7.64 10.15 9.77
N ALA A 463 7.44 10.46 8.49
CA ALA A 463 6.24 11.13 8.04
C ALA A 463 5.02 10.21 8.18
N ARG A 464 3.86 10.79 8.45
CA ARG A 464 2.61 10.03 8.39
C ARG A 464 2.28 9.63 6.95
N PRO A 465 1.63 8.47 6.73
CA PRO A 465 1.15 8.09 5.40
C PRO A 465 0.22 9.17 4.81
N PRO A 466 0.13 9.28 3.46
CA PRO A 466 -0.63 10.35 2.80
C PRO A 466 -2.07 10.49 3.27
N ILE A 467 -2.75 9.38 3.57
CA ILE A 467 -4.13 9.37 4.10
C ILE A 467 -4.29 10.28 5.34
N MET A 468 -3.29 10.30 6.24
CA MET A 468 -3.35 11.13 7.45
C MET A 468 -3.15 12.61 7.13
N ALA A 469 -2.43 12.93 6.06
CA ALA A 469 -2.18 14.31 5.64
C ALA A 469 -3.33 14.88 4.80
N TYR A 470 -3.89 14.06 3.92
CA TYR A 470 -4.94 14.47 2.98
C TYR A 470 -6.32 14.60 3.63
N PHE A 471 -6.60 13.90 4.73
CA PHE A 471 -7.95 13.87 5.31
C PHE A 471 -7.95 14.32 6.79
N PRO A 472 -8.13 15.63 7.07
CA PRO A 472 -8.39 16.12 8.42
C PRO A 472 -9.85 15.87 8.83
N PHE A 473 -10.06 15.44 10.07
CA PHE A 473 -11.40 15.21 10.65
C PHE A 473 -11.64 15.97 11.97
N GLU A 474 -10.58 16.52 12.55
CA GLU A 474 -10.62 17.25 13.82
C GLU A 474 -10.04 18.65 13.65
N ALA A 475 -10.69 19.63 14.29
CA ALA A 475 -10.21 21.00 14.35
C ALA A 475 -9.77 21.36 15.78
N VAL A 476 -8.74 22.20 15.90
CA VAL A 476 -8.26 22.75 17.16
C VAL A 476 -8.11 24.26 16.99
N ASN A 477 -8.85 25.04 17.78
CA ASN A 477 -8.85 26.50 17.72
C ASN A 477 -9.15 27.08 16.32
N GLY A 478 -10.07 26.46 15.57
CA GLY A 478 -10.45 26.92 14.23
C GLY A 478 -9.53 26.46 13.10
N HIS A 479 -8.49 25.67 13.40
CA HIS A 479 -7.53 25.15 12.44
C HIS A 479 -7.64 23.63 12.32
N ALA A 480 -7.36 23.09 11.14
CA ALA A 480 -7.21 21.65 10.97
C ALA A 480 -6.07 21.12 11.84
N LYS A 481 -6.32 20.03 12.56
CA LYS A 481 -5.34 19.46 13.49
C LYS A 481 -4.04 19.09 12.77
N PRO A 482 -2.86 19.37 13.33
CA PRO A 482 -1.57 19.02 12.72
C PRO A 482 -1.46 17.53 12.41
N VAL A 483 -0.82 17.18 11.29
CA VAL A 483 -0.78 15.80 10.75
C VAL A 483 -0.26 14.79 11.77
N CYS A 484 0.84 15.09 12.47
CA CYS A 484 1.38 14.21 13.51
C CYS A 484 0.45 13.95 14.71
N GLU A 485 -0.51 14.83 14.97
CA GLU A 485 -1.44 14.77 16.10
C GLU A 485 -2.81 14.18 15.74
N ARG A 486 -3.04 13.90 14.45
CA ARG A 486 -4.30 13.30 13.98
C ARG A 486 -4.45 11.88 14.50
N SER A 487 -5.65 11.59 14.97
CA SER A 487 -6.03 10.27 15.45
C SER A 487 -6.57 9.42 14.30
N PRO A 488 -6.21 8.13 14.22
CA PRO A 488 -6.84 7.21 13.27
C PRO A 488 -8.27 6.81 13.69
N ASN A 489 -8.63 7.04 14.95
CA ASN A 489 -10.00 6.95 15.44
C ASN A 489 -10.63 8.34 15.46
N HIS A 490 -11.81 8.49 14.87
CA HIS A 490 -12.58 9.72 14.89
C HIS A 490 -14.08 9.41 14.89
N VAL A 491 -14.89 10.43 15.16
CA VAL A 491 -16.33 10.29 15.34
C VAL A 491 -17.03 11.49 14.73
N HIS A 492 -18.14 11.25 14.07
CA HIS A 492 -18.95 12.27 13.43
C HIS A 492 -20.42 12.09 13.80
N TYR A 493 -21.14 13.18 14.06
CA TYR A 493 -22.56 13.11 14.32
C TYR A 493 -23.35 14.09 13.46
N ALA A 494 -24.55 13.66 13.06
CA ALA A 494 -25.47 14.39 12.21
C ALA A 494 -26.81 14.53 12.95
N GLY A 495 -26.94 15.64 13.68
CA GLY A 495 -28.10 15.92 14.51
C GLY A 495 -28.37 14.81 15.52
N LYS A 496 -29.66 14.52 15.75
CA LYS A 496 -30.10 13.41 16.61
C LYS A 496 -30.20 12.06 15.90
N ALA A 497 -30.05 12.06 14.57
CA ALA A 497 -30.31 10.88 13.77
C ALA A 497 -29.17 9.86 13.84
N LEU A 498 -27.91 10.33 13.78
CA LEU A 498 -26.77 9.45 13.55
C LEU A 498 -25.50 9.90 14.26
N THR A 499 -24.81 8.97 14.90
CA THR A 499 -23.38 9.06 15.22
C THR A 499 -22.66 7.94 14.49
N TYR A 500 -21.70 8.32 13.65
CA TYR A 500 -20.81 7.44 12.92
C TYR A 500 -19.45 7.38 13.61
N TRP A 501 -19.04 6.19 14.03
CA TRP A 501 -17.76 5.94 14.68
C TRP A 501 -16.78 5.32 13.67
N ALA A 502 -15.77 6.06 13.26
CA ALA A 502 -14.73 5.55 12.36
C ALA A 502 -13.57 5.01 13.19
N LEU A 503 -13.39 3.69 13.19
CA LEU A 503 -12.54 3.00 14.14
C LEU A 503 -11.33 2.35 13.46
N ASP A 504 -10.17 2.53 14.08
CA ASP A 504 -8.91 1.95 13.65
C ASP A 504 -8.88 0.44 13.93
N SER A 505 -8.68 -0.36 12.88
CA SER A 505 -8.57 -1.82 12.98
C SER A 505 -7.21 -2.31 13.48
N LEU A 506 -6.65 -1.58 14.44
CA LEU A 506 -5.35 -1.84 15.07
C LEU A 506 -4.13 -1.53 14.17
N TYR A 507 -4.26 -0.55 13.29
CA TYR A 507 -3.15 0.00 12.50
C TYR A 507 -2.57 1.28 13.11
N GLY A 508 -3.27 1.96 14.00
CA GLY A 508 -2.74 3.03 14.84
C GLY A 508 -2.13 2.54 16.16
N THR A 509 -2.60 1.38 16.63
CA THR A 509 -2.25 0.77 17.91
C THR A 509 -2.50 -0.74 17.87
N ASP A 510 -1.74 -1.53 18.62
CA ASP A 510 -1.94 -2.98 18.69
C ASP A 510 -2.83 -3.42 19.86
N ASP A 511 -3.37 -2.46 20.63
CA ASP A 511 -4.21 -2.70 21.79
C ASP A 511 -5.69 -2.40 21.46
N PRO A 512 -6.57 -3.42 21.40
CA PRO A 512 -7.99 -3.21 21.13
C PRO A 512 -8.68 -2.35 22.20
N MET A 513 -8.10 -2.23 23.40
CA MET A 513 -8.65 -1.39 24.46
C MET A 513 -8.55 0.10 24.16
N VAL A 514 -7.66 0.54 23.26
CA VAL A 514 -7.58 1.96 22.86
C VAL A 514 -8.89 2.41 22.22
N VAL A 515 -9.45 1.60 21.31
CA VAL A 515 -10.74 1.88 20.67
C VAL A 515 -11.88 1.78 21.68
N VAL A 516 -11.86 0.77 22.55
CA VAL A 516 -12.85 0.62 23.61
C VAL A 516 -12.87 1.86 24.53
N ASN A 517 -11.71 2.37 24.94
CA ASN A 517 -11.61 3.56 25.76
C ASN A 517 -12.05 4.80 24.98
N PHE A 518 -11.64 4.95 23.72
CA PHE A 518 -12.05 6.06 22.86
C PHE A 518 -13.57 6.22 22.79
N VAL A 519 -14.30 5.11 22.56
CA VAL A 519 -15.77 5.10 22.52
C VAL A 519 -16.36 5.34 23.90
N ASN A 520 -15.94 4.61 24.95
CA ASN A 520 -16.48 4.73 26.31
C ASN A 520 -16.35 6.15 26.87
N GLU A 521 -15.25 6.85 26.57
CA GLU A 521 -15.01 8.22 27.03
C GLU A 521 -15.89 9.26 26.32
N ARG A 522 -16.34 8.97 25.09
CA ARG A 522 -17.01 9.96 24.23
C ARG A 522 -18.49 9.71 24.06
N ILE A 523 -18.97 8.47 24.19
CA ILE A 523 -20.35 8.13 23.85
C ILE A 523 -21.38 8.89 24.69
N GLY A 524 -21.04 9.25 25.93
CA GLY A 524 -21.89 10.08 26.79
C GLY A 524 -22.16 11.49 26.23
N ASN A 525 -21.33 12.00 25.32
CA ASN A 525 -21.55 13.29 24.65
C ASN A 525 -22.61 13.20 23.54
N TYR A 526 -23.05 12.00 23.20
CA TYR A 526 -24.00 11.72 22.12
C TYR A 526 -25.25 11.01 22.64
N SER A 527 -25.58 11.16 23.92
CA SER A 527 -26.73 10.49 24.55
C SER A 527 -28.08 10.85 23.95
N ASP A 528 -28.16 11.98 23.24
CA ASP A 528 -29.37 12.45 22.57
C ASP A 528 -29.51 11.91 21.14
N VAL A 529 -28.52 11.14 20.65
CA VAL A 529 -28.52 10.52 19.33
C VAL A 529 -28.99 9.08 19.42
N VAL A 530 -29.91 8.68 18.55
CA VAL A 530 -30.58 7.37 18.68
C VAL A 530 -29.82 6.24 17.97
N ASN A 531 -29.18 6.54 16.83
CA ASN A 531 -28.44 5.54 16.05
C ASN A 531 -26.94 5.73 16.19
N HIS A 532 -26.27 4.73 16.77
CA HIS A 532 -24.82 4.58 16.70
C HIS A 532 -24.45 3.51 15.68
N VAL A 533 -23.55 3.84 14.76
CA VAL A 533 -22.97 2.90 13.78
C VAL A 533 -21.46 3.01 13.78
N ALA A 534 -20.77 1.95 13.37
CA ALA A 534 -19.31 1.97 13.28
C ALA A 534 -18.83 1.48 11.92
N GLY A 535 -17.80 2.10 11.38
CA GLY A 535 -17.03 1.57 10.26
C GLY A 535 -15.58 1.37 10.64
N TYR A 536 -15.03 0.26 10.18
CA TYR A 536 -13.65 -0.14 10.42
C TYR A 536 -13.20 -1.08 9.31
N HIS A 537 -11.89 -1.13 9.07
CA HIS A 537 -11.36 -1.86 7.94
C HIS A 537 -11.47 -3.39 8.08
N VAL A 538 -11.06 -3.96 9.22
CA VAL A 538 -11.02 -5.42 9.37
C VAL A 538 -12.32 -5.97 9.93
N PRO A 539 -13.03 -6.83 9.20
CA PRO A 539 -14.30 -7.37 9.65
C PRO A 539 -14.06 -8.33 10.82
N MET A 540 -14.91 -8.23 11.84
CA MET A 540 -14.91 -9.20 12.94
C MET A 540 -15.55 -10.54 12.56
N TYR A 541 -16.36 -10.54 11.51
CA TYR A 541 -17.04 -11.71 10.97
C TYR A 541 -16.83 -11.75 9.45
N PRO A 542 -15.59 -12.00 8.97
CA PRO A 542 -15.29 -12.08 7.55
C PRO A 542 -16.00 -13.26 6.88
N ASN A 543 -16.34 -13.09 5.61
CA ASN A 543 -16.89 -14.14 4.75
C ASN A 543 -16.01 -14.45 3.51
N ASP A 544 -14.72 -14.20 3.60
CA ASP A 544 -13.73 -14.47 2.54
C ASP A 544 -13.17 -15.90 2.57
N GLY A 545 -13.70 -16.76 3.45
CA GLY A 545 -13.21 -18.13 3.66
C GLY A 545 -12.07 -18.25 4.68
N LEU A 546 -11.65 -17.14 5.31
CA LEU A 546 -10.70 -17.18 6.43
C LEU A 546 -11.36 -17.63 7.73
N THR A 547 -10.57 -18.23 8.63
CA THR A 547 -11.02 -18.59 9.98
C THR A 547 -11.19 -17.34 10.84
N LEU A 548 -12.19 -17.31 11.72
CA LEU A 548 -12.42 -16.17 12.64
C LEU A 548 -11.26 -15.95 13.64
N GLU A 549 -10.44 -16.97 13.90
CA GLU A 549 -9.32 -16.94 14.85
C GLU A 549 -7.99 -16.51 14.20
N THR A 550 -7.98 -15.34 13.54
CA THR A 550 -6.73 -14.74 13.03
C THR A 550 -6.18 -13.68 14.00
N PRO A 551 -4.87 -13.41 14.00
CA PRO A 551 -4.28 -12.28 14.74
C PRO A 551 -4.83 -10.91 14.32
N MET A 552 -5.48 -10.83 13.17
CA MET A 552 -6.12 -9.64 12.61
C MET A 552 -7.50 -9.43 13.23
N THR A 553 -8.34 -10.47 13.29
CA THR A 553 -9.75 -10.36 13.69
C THR A 553 -9.97 -10.61 15.19
N GLN A 554 -9.26 -11.59 15.77
CA GLN A 554 -9.54 -12.10 17.11
C GLN A 554 -9.47 -11.02 18.21
N PRO A 555 -8.45 -10.14 18.27
CA PRO A 555 -8.37 -9.14 19.33
C PRO A 555 -9.55 -8.15 19.31
N MET A 556 -10.06 -7.76 18.14
CA MET A 556 -11.24 -6.88 18.10
C MET A 556 -12.50 -7.65 18.50
N ARG A 557 -12.67 -8.87 17.97
CA ARG A 557 -13.83 -9.73 18.23
C ARG A 557 -13.97 -10.15 19.70
N ASP A 558 -12.84 -10.26 20.40
CA ASP A 558 -12.80 -10.60 21.82
C ASP A 558 -13.22 -9.44 22.73
N TYR A 559 -13.16 -8.18 22.30
CA TYR A 559 -13.44 -7.03 23.17
C TYR A 559 -14.55 -6.13 22.65
N TRP A 560 -14.55 -5.78 21.36
CA TRP A 560 -15.42 -4.74 20.84
C TRP A 560 -16.91 -5.07 20.89
N PRO A 561 -17.39 -6.26 20.47
CA PRO A 561 -18.82 -6.57 20.55
C PRO A 561 -19.37 -6.36 21.97
N GLN A 562 -18.76 -7.01 22.96
CA GLN A 562 -19.25 -6.98 24.34
C GLN A 562 -18.97 -5.67 25.09
N MET A 563 -17.89 -4.94 24.78
CA MET A 563 -17.52 -3.74 25.54
C MET A 563 -18.00 -2.44 24.91
N ILE A 564 -18.37 -2.44 23.62
CA ILE A 564 -18.89 -1.26 22.93
C ILE A 564 -20.20 -1.56 22.19
N PHE A 565 -20.22 -2.48 21.22
CA PHE A 565 -21.33 -2.55 20.26
C PHE A 565 -22.62 -3.09 20.89
N ASP A 566 -22.54 -4.23 21.57
CA ASP A 566 -23.65 -4.84 22.30
C ASP A 566 -24.03 -3.98 23.52
N LYS A 567 -23.02 -3.47 24.23
CA LYS A 567 -23.20 -2.64 25.45
C LYS A 567 -23.99 -1.37 25.18
N TYR A 568 -23.75 -0.74 24.03
CA TYR A 568 -24.36 0.53 23.64
C TYR A 568 -25.36 0.40 22.49
N HIS A 569 -25.78 -0.84 22.17
CA HIS A 569 -26.81 -1.13 21.17
C HIS A 569 -26.55 -0.45 19.81
N PHE A 570 -25.33 -0.58 19.30
CA PHE A 570 -25.00 -0.13 17.95
C PHE A 570 -25.94 -0.80 16.94
N LYS A 571 -26.42 -0.04 15.96
CA LYS A 571 -27.38 -0.56 14.97
C LYS A 571 -26.68 -1.43 13.94
N VAL A 572 -25.62 -0.91 13.35
CA VAL A 572 -24.87 -1.55 12.26
C VAL A 572 -23.37 -1.29 12.42
N CYS A 573 -22.58 -2.31 12.12
CA CYS A 573 -21.14 -2.25 12.03
C CYS A 573 -20.68 -2.66 10.61
N PHE A 574 -19.98 -1.76 9.93
CA PHE A 574 -19.43 -1.93 8.59
C PHE A 574 -17.97 -2.39 8.68
N GLY A 575 -17.71 -3.62 8.22
CA GLY A 575 -16.36 -4.17 8.06
C GLY A 575 -15.93 -4.18 6.59
N HIS A 576 -14.64 -4.29 6.30
CA HIS A 576 -14.09 -4.19 4.93
C HIS A 576 -13.06 -5.30 4.66
N HIS A 577 -11.94 -5.06 3.96
CA HIS A 577 -10.74 -5.91 3.82
C HIS A 577 -10.91 -7.24 3.05
N ALA A 578 -12.03 -7.93 3.25
CA ALA A 578 -12.30 -9.28 2.76
C ALA A 578 -12.70 -9.29 1.27
N HIS A 579 -13.00 -8.14 0.67
CA HIS A 579 -13.39 -7.96 -0.72
C HIS A 579 -14.62 -8.78 -1.16
N VAL A 580 -15.64 -8.86 -0.31
CA VAL A 580 -16.88 -9.60 -0.56
C VAL A 580 -18.11 -8.82 -0.07
N LEU A 581 -19.27 -9.14 -0.63
CA LEU A 581 -20.58 -8.70 -0.10
C LEU A 581 -20.99 -9.63 1.03
N LYS A 582 -21.23 -9.06 2.22
CA LYS A 582 -21.69 -9.80 3.40
C LYS A 582 -22.73 -9.02 4.19
N ARG A 583 -23.75 -9.74 4.67
CA ARG A 583 -24.58 -9.34 5.80
C ARG A 583 -24.81 -10.51 6.75
N THR A 584 -24.62 -10.29 8.05
CA THR A 584 -24.92 -11.29 9.09
C THR A 584 -26.39 -11.24 9.51
N MET A 585 -26.83 -12.26 10.23
CA MET A 585 -27.95 -12.19 11.16
C MET A 585 -27.59 -11.22 12.29
N PRO A 586 -28.55 -10.73 13.08
CA PRO A 586 -28.26 -9.93 14.27
C PRO A 586 -27.43 -10.73 15.27
N MET A 587 -26.37 -10.12 15.81
CA MET A 587 -25.39 -10.79 16.67
C MET A 587 -25.30 -10.13 18.04
N THR A 588 -25.11 -10.93 19.09
CA THR A 588 -24.74 -10.49 20.43
C THR A 588 -23.75 -11.48 21.02
N ASN A 589 -22.69 -10.96 21.63
CA ASN A 589 -21.65 -11.76 22.26
C ASN A 589 -21.13 -12.89 21.34
N ASN A 590 -20.83 -12.53 20.08
CA ASN A 590 -20.34 -13.44 19.04
C ASN A 590 -21.29 -14.58 18.62
N THR A 591 -22.59 -14.49 18.97
CA THR A 591 -23.63 -15.47 18.61
C THR A 591 -24.85 -14.80 17.99
N VAL A 592 -25.61 -15.53 17.17
CA VAL A 592 -26.86 -15.03 16.60
C VAL A 592 -27.87 -14.80 17.73
N ALA A 593 -28.44 -13.60 17.78
CA ALA A 593 -29.40 -13.20 18.82
C ALA A 593 -30.35 -12.12 18.29
N GLU A 594 -31.65 -12.29 18.54
CA GLU A 594 -32.69 -11.29 18.23
C GLU A 594 -32.38 -9.96 18.93
N GLY A 595 -32.64 -8.84 18.24
CA GLY A 595 -32.29 -7.50 18.72
C GLY A 595 -30.78 -7.18 18.77
N GLY A 596 -29.92 -8.07 18.26
CA GLY A 596 -28.46 -7.88 18.22
C GLY A 596 -27.98 -6.87 17.16
N VAL A 597 -26.67 -6.67 17.12
CA VAL A 597 -25.99 -5.76 16.17
C VAL A 597 -25.87 -6.43 14.79
N LEU A 598 -26.13 -5.67 13.73
CA LEU A 598 -25.92 -6.13 12.36
C LEU A 598 -24.48 -5.88 11.90
N TYR A 599 -23.85 -6.88 11.27
CA TYR A 599 -22.54 -6.71 10.64
C TYR A 599 -22.67 -6.83 9.12
N VAL A 600 -22.29 -5.78 8.41
CA VAL A 600 -22.37 -5.69 6.94
C VAL A 600 -21.02 -5.36 6.32
N GLY A 601 -20.98 -5.22 4.99
CA GLY A 601 -19.78 -4.90 4.24
C GLY A 601 -18.99 -6.15 3.87
N ASP A 602 -17.75 -6.21 4.36
CA ASP A 602 -16.58 -6.95 3.87
C ASP A 602 -15.88 -6.32 2.65
N GLY A 603 -16.24 -5.09 2.28
CA GLY A 603 -15.51 -4.31 1.27
C GLY A 603 -15.89 -4.66 -0.16
N LYS A 604 -15.04 -4.26 -1.11
CA LYS A 604 -15.22 -4.38 -2.57
C LYS A 604 -16.00 -3.25 -3.24
N TRP A 605 -15.72 -2.01 -2.83
CA TRP A 605 -16.21 -0.85 -3.57
C TRP A 605 -15.65 -0.84 -5.00
N GLY A 606 -14.36 -1.15 -5.19
CA GLY A 606 -13.78 -1.18 -6.53
C GLY A 606 -12.63 -2.16 -6.75
N THR A 607 -12.13 -2.83 -5.72
CA THR A 607 -10.98 -3.71 -5.87
C THR A 607 -11.22 -4.95 -6.71
N THR A 608 -10.29 -5.18 -7.63
CA THR A 608 -10.38 -6.26 -8.62
C THR A 608 -9.05 -6.97 -8.78
N GLY A 609 -9.10 -8.29 -8.90
CA GLY A 609 -7.93 -9.10 -9.11
C GLY A 609 -8.24 -10.58 -8.96
N ALA A 610 -7.40 -11.43 -9.55
CA ALA A 610 -7.64 -12.88 -9.52
C ALA A 610 -7.19 -13.57 -8.22
N LEU A 611 -6.61 -12.82 -7.28
CA LEU A 611 -6.34 -13.25 -5.90
C LEU A 611 -7.50 -12.96 -4.94
N LEU A 612 -8.57 -12.30 -5.41
CA LEU A 612 -9.73 -12.00 -4.59
C LEU A 612 -10.58 -13.26 -4.35
N PRO A 613 -11.38 -13.31 -3.27
CA PRO A 613 -12.28 -14.41 -3.01
C PRO A 613 -13.22 -14.68 -4.18
N THR A 614 -13.49 -15.96 -4.39
CA THR A 614 -14.43 -16.45 -5.40
C THR A 614 -15.72 -16.90 -4.72
N LEU A 615 -16.79 -17.11 -5.50
CA LEU A 615 -18.06 -17.58 -4.92
C LEU A 615 -17.89 -18.91 -4.15
N ASP A 616 -17.01 -19.79 -4.61
CA ASP A 616 -16.74 -21.09 -4.00
C ASP A 616 -15.97 -20.99 -2.67
N SER A 617 -15.32 -19.86 -2.37
CA SER A 617 -14.63 -19.65 -1.10
C SER A 617 -15.52 -19.04 -0.01
N LEU A 618 -16.73 -18.58 -0.36
CA LEU A 618 -17.63 -17.95 0.61
C LEU A 618 -18.34 -18.99 1.48
N VAL A 619 -18.71 -18.59 2.69
CA VAL A 619 -19.54 -19.40 3.59
C VAL A 619 -21.00 -18.99 3.42
N PHE A 620 -21.86 -19.98 3.18
CA PHE A 620 -23.32 -19.79 3.07
C PHE A 620 -24.03 -20.40 4.28
N GLY A 621 -25.02 -19.68 4.81
CA GLY A 621 -25.78 -20.08 6.00
C GLY A 621 -25.31 -19.37 7.27
N PRO A 622 -25.92 -19.66 8.44
CA PRO A 622 -25.70 -18.91 9.66
C PRO A 622 -24.21 -18.80 10.05
N PRO A 623 -23.72 -17.61 10.43
CA PRO A 623 -24.50 -16.40 10.71
C PRO A 623 -24.76 -15.52 9.48
N PHE A 624 -24.43 -15.91 8.26
CA PHE A 624 -24.55 -15.06 7.07
C PHE A 624 -25.94 -15.19 6.41
N VAL A 625 -26.60 -14.04 6.23
CA VAL A 625 -27.85 -13.91 5.46
C VAL A 625 -27.53 -13.66 3.98
N THR A 626 -26.54 -12.81 3.73
CA THR A 626 -26.09 -12.46 2.37
C THR A 626 -24.61 -12.73 2.24
N SER A 627 -24.22 -13.29 1.09
CA SER A 627 -22.86 -13.64 0.73
C SER A 627 -22.71 -13.50 -0.78
N GLY A 628 -21.79 -12.67 -1.25
CA GLY A 628 -21.61 -12.41 -2.67
C GLY A 628 -20.24 -11.86 -3.01
N ILE A 629 -19.96 -11.74 -4.30
CA ILE A 629 -18.70 -11.19 -4.83
C ILE A 629 -18.93 -9.89 -5.62
N ASP A 630 -20.13 -9.31 -5.52
CA ASP A 630 -20.53 -8.12 -6.23
C ASP A 630 -19.76 -6.89 -5.76
N TYR A 631 -19.35 -6.05 -6.71
CA TYR A 631 -18.84 -4.71 -6.41
C TYR A 631 -20.00 -3.87 -5.90
N HIS A 632 -19.88 -3.32 -4.71
CA HIS A 632 -21.00 -2.65 -4.07
C HIS A 632 -20.55 -1.60 -3.05
N VAL A 633 -21.51 -0.74 -2.71
CA VAL A 633 -21.50 0.08 -1.50
C VAL A 633 -22.79 -0.14 -0.73
N TRP A 634 -22.78 0.19 0.55
CA TRP A 634 -23.97 0.19 1.41
C TRP A 634 -24.49 1.61 1.56
N HIS A 635 -25.79 1.82 1.32
CA HIS A 635 -26.46 3.06 1.68
C HIS A 635 -27.23 2.85 2.98
N GLY A 636 -26.99 3.74 3.94
CA GLY A 636 -27.69 3.80 5.22
C GLY A 636 -28.71 4.93 5.25
N THR A 637 -29.87 4.66 5.84
CA THR A 637 -30.87 5.68 6.18
C THR A 637 -31.14 5.59 7.68
N ALA A 638 -30.82 6.67 8.41
CA ALA A 638 -30.99 6.77 9.85
C ALA A 638 -32.06 7.82 10.19
N GLU A 639 -33.02 7.46 11.01
CA GLU A 639 -34.08 8.36 11.49
C GLU A 639 -33.87 8.70 12.97
N ASP A 640 -34.24 9.91 13.36
CA ASP A 640 -34.05 10.41 14.74
C ASP A 640 -35.01 9.80 15.78
N ASP A 641 -35.83 8.83 15.37
CA ASP A 641 -36.65 7.98 16.23
C ASP A 641 -36.06 6.58 16.45
N GLY A 642 -34.90 6.28 15.85
CA GLY A 642 -34.17 5.02 16.02
C GLY A 642 -34.45 3.96 14.95
N HIS A 643 -35.26 4.29 13.94
CA HIS A 643 -35.35 3.46 12.75
C HIS A 643 -34.13 3.61 11.86
N PHE A 644 -33.78 2.51 11.19
CA PHE A 644 -32.58 2.39 10.37
C PHE A 644 -32.82 1.42 9.20
N LYS A 645 -32.28 1.78 8.04
CA LYS A 645 -32.31 0.94 6.85
C LYS A 645 -30.94 0.82 6.19
N VAL A 646 -30.58 -0.44 6.00
CA VAL A 646 -29.56 -1.10 5.17
C VAL A 646 -29.87 -1.34 3.70
N ILE A 647 -29.18 -0.78 2.70
CA ILE A 647 -29.23 -1.36 1.33
C ILE A 647 -27.84 -1.51 0.71
N ALA A 648 -27.56 -2.63 0.06
CA ALA A 648 -26.36 -2.83 -0.76
C ALA A 648 -26.72 -2.64 -2.23
N VAL A 649 -25.95 -1.81 -2.93
CA VAL A 649 -26.18 -1.48 -4.35
C VAL A 649 -24.95 -1.83 -5.16
N ASP A 650 -25.14 -2.65 -6.20
CA ASP A 650 -24.06 -3.09 -7.07
C ASP A 650 -23.65 -2.03 -8.11
N ARG A 651 -22.54 -2.26 -8.81
CA ARG A 651 -22.02 -1.43 -9.92
C ARG A 651 -23.00 -1.11 -11.07
N TYR A 652 -24.16 -1.77 -11.13
CA TYR A 652 -25.20 -1.51 -12.13
C TYR A 652 -26.35 -0.68 -11.54
N GLY A 653 -26.20 -0.15 -10.33
CA GLY A 653 -27.24 0.57 -9.60
C GLY A 653 -28.35 -0.34 -9.07
N LYS A 654 -28.16 -1.67 -9.04
CA LYS A 654 -29.19 -2.61 -8.59
C LYS A 654 -29.02 -2.91 -7.11
N VAL A 655 -30.12 -2.86 -6.36
CA VAL A 655 -30.17 -3.35 -4.98
C VAL A 655 -29.94 -4.87 -4.98
N VAL A 656 -28.83 -5.30 -4.38
CA VAL A 656 -28.45 -6.72 -4.24
C VAL A 656 -28.73 -7.28 -2.86
N ASP A 657 -28.90 -6.41 -1.86
CA ASP A 657 -29.37 -6.77 -0.52
C ASP A 657 -30.07 -5.58 0.15
N SER A 658 -31.00 -5.86 1.07
CA SER A 658 -31.60 -4.83 1.91
C SER A 658 -32.15 -5.39 3.22
N THR A 659 -32.15 -4.57 4.26
CA THR A 659 -32.80 -4.84 5.53
C THR A 659 -33.15 -3.54 6.26
N ASP A 660 -34.18 -3.56 7.07
CA ASP A 660 -34.62 -2.44 7.90
C ASP A 660 -35.18 -2.94 9.23
N ASN A 661 -35.32 -2.06 10.21
CA ASN A 661 -35.96 -2.33 11.49
C ASN A 661 -37.29 -1.56 11.66
N TYR A 662 -37.95 -1.15 10.58
CA TYR A 662 -39.13 -0.27 10.64
C TYR A 662 -40.37 -0.92 11.26
N GLU A 663 -40.54 -2.23 11.11
CA GLU A 663 -41.75 -2.91 11.58
C GLU A 663 -41.75 -3.17 13.09
N THR A 664 -40.60 -3.57 13.64
CA THR A 664 -40.50 -4.05 15.03
C THR A 664 -39.55 -3.22 15.90
N GLY A 665 -38.78 -2.31 15.31
CA GLY A 665 -37.65 -1.64 15.96
C GLY A 665 -36.38 -2.50 16.05
N GLU A 666 -36.49 -3.78 15.71
CA GLU A 666 -35.42 -4.79 15.73
C GLU A 666 -35.12 -5.32 14.32
N TRP A 667 -33.89 -5.78 14.12
CA TRP A 667 -33.50 -6.39 12.85
C TRP A 667 -34.17 -7.75 12.64
N PRO A 668 -34.60 -8.09 11.40
CA PRO A 668 -35.09 -9.42 11.09
C PRO A 668 -33.96 -10.47 11.20
N MET A 669 -34.34 -11.68 11.61
CA MET A 669 -33.46 -12.84 11.75
C MET A 669 -33.08 -13.50 10.44
#